data_AF-A0AAF0E3X3-F1
#
_entry.id   AF-A0AAF0E3X3-F1
#
_cell.length_a   1.000
_cell.length_b   1.000
_cell.length_c   1.000
_cell.angle_alpha   90.00
_cell.angle_beta   90.00
_cell.angle_gamma   90.00
#
_symmetry.space_group_name_H-M   'P 1'
#
loop_
_entity.id
_entity.type
_entity.pdbx_description
1 polymer ?
#
loop_
_entity_poly.entity_id
_entity_poly.type
_entity_poly.pdbx_seq_one_letter_code
_entity_poly.pdbx_strand_id
1 'polypeptide(L)'
;MPKRTPATPSRRAANSPFAKLAENTASPSGTSPSARAGKTGSPRASAEPRDPHDAFLLPRTAEQTYHRRLRTLLQDFVREVTAWEEVHTLDGIKWASDTKQIWEEMHGVLRPTDTDGAAAHDDERLRASMIPLLQSLEQASMQLNKMLERLRKHSARITALADMGTDLLVETADGGREAFAFVEPMWATWTMDRFVRALQSLALQYAVSTSEVAALVPRLCEPSDDPAMLGGKRAALEEFVRLPYLHPSGLSSAAPAFASDASLTTGASRHFLENVWLQGHDGRAAPDVLGPMWPTPDDLCPTQTSIDQQQTEEAIHELVAPYEAACTALPGLRRAEHAAFLLRILEPLSARYVAFDSNRAWLIYWIAHSLDLMGMPLQGAMQARAISTLLHFQDVERGGFGGGPGQIGHLMSTYAAVCALAIVGGPGGAPSAADIEQGRSVDVGRGGWDCIEKETLYAWMMHLKQPDGSFLVHEQGEIDVRATYCVVVVASLLGLVTEELLDGVGAYVASCQTYEGGFAAMSCAEYAVRDGIVRPLGAVAEQAAQGEAHGGYAFCALASHAQLALVDRAAPIATEALVRWAVSLQGTAYEGGGFRGRTNKLVDGCYGWFCGGGLLTCVEGLVHPPAPEEVEEDDGDASWDSVSEHDGDLLDRAALQTYILAVAQQTSGGLCDKPGKRPDAYHTCYNLSGLSMTQHRLRPSRAAAARAAAACGRTDALQRAVYAQSLAWVRVGSAAPRGAVGVTHPVFNVALRHVERMLAYGYA
;
A
#
# COMPACT_ATOMS: atom_id res chain seq x y z
N MET A 1 41.60 19.23 -54.56
CA MET A 1 40.55 19.83 -55.41
C MET A 1 40.47 19.02 -56.70
N PRO A 2 39.32 18.87 -57.39
CA PRO A 2 37.94 19.39 -57.19
C PRO A 2 36.93 18.20 -57.04
N LYS A 3 35.60 18.29 -56.89
CA LYS A 3 34.54 19.32 -56.89
C LYS A 3 33.37 18.67 -56.11
N ARG A 4 32.90 19.27 -55.03
CA ARG A 4 31.58 18.97 -54.45
C ARG A 4 30.55 19.84 -55.15
N THR A 5 29.51 19.23 -55.69
CA THR A 5 28.28 19.90 -56.11
C THR A 5 27.15 19.57 -55.13
N PRO A 6 26.21 20.50 -54.90
CA PRO A 6 25.32 20.49 -53.74
C PRO A 6 24.03 19.71 -54.01
N ALA A 7 23.62 18.89 -53.03
CA ALA A 7 22.30 18.27 -53.00
C ALA A 7 21.25 19.28 -52.49
N THR A 8 20.18 19.38 -53.25
CA THR A 8 18.99 20.22 -53.08
C THR A 8 18.27 19.94 -51.76
N PRO A 9 17.76 20.96 -51.04
CA PRO A 9 17.06 20.75 -49.78
C PRO A 9 15.59 20.34 -50.03
N SER A 10 15.25 19.10 -49.66
CA SER A 10 13.87 18.66 -49.54
C SER A 10 13.25 19.26 -48.28
N ARG A 11 12.21 20.09 -48.45
CA ARG A 11 11.38 20.68 -47.40
C ARG A 11 10.94 19.63 -46.38
N ARG A 12 11.44 19.72 -45.14
CA ARG A 12 10.78 19.17 -43.95
C ARG A 12 9.59 20.08 -43.63
N ALA A 13 8.39 19.65 -44.01
CA ALA A 13 7.16 20.20 -43.44
C ALA A 13 7.06 19.67 -42.00
N ALA A 14 6.85 20.59 -41.05
CA ALA A 14 6.53 20.28 -39.67
C ALA A 14 5.15 19.61 -39.63
N ASN A 15 5.11 18.32 -39.32
CA ASN A 15 3.86 17.66 -38.98
C ASN A 15 3.57 17.92 -37.50
N SER A 16 2.61 18.82 -37.27
CA SER A 16 1.91 19.00 -36.00
C SER A 16 1.24 17.67 -35.58
N PRO A 17 1.25 17.30 -34.28
CA PRO A 17 0.71 16.03 -33.80
C PRO A 17 -0.81 15.88 -33.94
N PHE A 18 -1.53 16.87 -34.49
CA PHE A 18 -3.00 16.90 -34.56
C PHE A 18 -3.60 16.56 -35.94
N ALA A 19 -2.81 16.13 -36.93
CA ALA A 19 -3.31 15.84 -38.28
C ALA A 19 -4.01 14.47 -38.45
N LYS A 20 -4.15 13.65 -37.40
CA LYS A 20 -4.75 12.30 -37.48
C LYS A 20 -6.19 12.20 -36.97
N LEU A 21 -6.86 13.31 -36.65
CA LEU A 21 -8.23 13.30 -36.12
C LEU A 21 -9.34 13.58 -37.16
N ALA A 22 -9.01 13.67 -38.45
CA ALA A 22 -9.96 14.05 -39.50
C ALA A 22 -10.04 13.03 -40.64
N GLU A 23 -10.21 11.75 -40.33
CA GLU A 23 -10.57 10.72 -41.30
C GLU A 23 -11.32 9.61 -40.56
N ASN A 24 -12.60 9.82 -40.26
CA ASN A 24 -13.59 8.76 -39.99
C ASN A 24 -15.00 9.37 -39.85
N THR A 25 -15.50 9.98 -40.94
CA THR A 25 -16.92 10.27 -41.11
C THR A 25 -17.36 9.87 -42.51
N ALA A 26 -17.64 8.58 -42.70
CA ALA A 26 -18.41 8.10 -43.85
C ALA A 26 -19.20 6.85 -43.46
N SER A 27 -20.51 7.00 -43.29
CA SER A 27 -21.47 5.90 -43.18
C SER A 27 -21.60 5.15 -44.51
N PRO A 28 -22.04 3.88 -44.48
CA PRO A 28 -22.93 3.44 -45.55
C PRO A 28 -24.19 2.72 -45.06
N SER A 29 -25.30 3.14 -45.66
CA SER A 29 -26.64 2.59 -45.61
C SER A 29 -26.83 1.33 -46.49
N GLY A 30 -27.42 0.29 -45.91
CA GLY A 30 -28.40 -0.69 -46.45
C GLY A 30 -28.28 -1.31 -47.86
N THR A 31 -28.32 -2.66 -47.96
CA THR A 31 -29.50 -3.49 -48.36
C THR A 31 -29.13 -4.95 -48.77
N SER A 32 -29.85 -5.93 -48.19
CA SER A 32 -30.18 -7.37 -48.46
C SER A 32 -29.80 -8.13 -49.77
N PRO A 33 -30.08 -9.46 -49.94
CA PRO A 33 -30.24 -10.60 -48.98
C PRO A 33 -29.63 -11.98 -49.43
N SER A 34 -29.81 -13.02 -48.58
CA SER A 34 -29.94 -14.47 -48.88
C SER A 34 -28.70 -15.39 -49.03
N ALA A 35 -28.52 -16.33 -48.09
CA ALA A 35 -28.62 -17.78 -48.34
C ALA A 35 -28.53 -18.60 -47.04
N ARG A 36 -29.16 -19.79 -47.03
CA ARG A 36 -29.62 -20.58 -45.88
C ARG A 36 -29.00 -21.98 -45.93
N ALA A 37 -28.34 -22.43 -44.86
CA ALA A 37 -28.12 -23.83 -44.42
C ALA A 37 -27.27 -23.77 -43.13
N GLY A 38 -27.54 -24.38 -41.98
CA GLY A 38 -28.45 -25.45 -41.60
C GLY A 38 -27.65 -26.68 -41.17
N LYS A 39 -27.22 -26.77 -39.89
CA LYS A 39 -27.37 -27.97 -39.02
C LYS A 39 -26.65 -27.91 -37.66
N THR A 40 -27.37 -28.47 -36.68
CA THR A 40 -26.99 -29.19 -35.45
C THR A 40 -26.38 -28.42 -34.27
N GLY A 41 -27.15 -28.39 -33.18
CA GLY A 41 -26.82 -27.75 -31.92
C GLY A 41 -25.97 -28.61 -30.98
N SER A 42 -25.33 -27.90 -30.06
CA SER A 42 -24.70 -28.39 -28.82
C SER A 42 -25.01 -27.36 -27.70
N PRO A 43 -24.98 -27.76 -26.42
CA PRO A 43 -25.69 -27.08 -25.35
C PRO A 43 -25.07 -25.72 -24.98
N ARG A 44 -25.97 -24.85 -24.52
CA ARG A 44 -25.84 -23.43 -24.19
C ARG A 44 -24.59 -23.15 -23.33
N ALA A 45 -23.59 -22.51 -23.94
CA ALA A 45 -22.50 -21.86 -23.21
C ALA A 45 -23.09 -20.79 -22.28
N SER A 46 -22.81 -20.91 -20.99
CA SER A 46 -22.95 -19.81 -20.03
C SER A 46 -22.09 -18.66 -20.52
N ALA A 47 -22.68 -17.48 -20.70
CA ALA A 47 -21.98 -16.30 -21.14
C ALA A 47 -20.91 -15.92 -20.11
N GLU A 48 -19.64 -16.00 -20.52
CA GLU A 48 -18.51 -15.43 -19.78
C GLU A 48 -18.66 -13.90 -19.66
N PRO A 49 -18.25 -13.28 -18.54
CA PRO A 49 -18.16 -11.83 -18.43
C PRO A 49 -17.09 -11.32 -19.40
N ARG A 50 -17.36 -10.19 -20.07
CA ARG A 50 -16.54 -9.70 -21.20
C ARG A 50 -15.47 -8.68 -20.81
N ASP A 51 -15.24 -8.42 -19.54
CA ASP A 51 -14.24 -7.45 -19.07
C ASP A 51 -13.89 -7.73 -17.59
N PRO A 52 -12.61 -7.78 -17.16
CA PRO A 52 -12.23 -7.84 -15.75
C PRO A 52 -12.73 -6.65 -14.91
N HIS A 53 -13.01 -5.50 -15.54
CA HIS A 53 -13.62 -4.34 -14.87
C HIS A 53 -15.14 -4.47 -14.67
N ASP A 54 -15.81 -5.40 -15.36
CA ASP A 54 -17.23 -5.71 -15.13
C ASP A 54 -17.47 -6.49 -13.83
N ALA A 55 -16.42 -7.01 -13.18
CA ALA A 55 -16.52 -7.80 -11.95
C ALA A 55 -17.02 -6.98 -10.74
N PHE A 56 -16.87 -5.65 -10.77
CA PHE A 56 -17.27 -4.74 -9.69
C PHE A 56 -18.60 -4.02 -9.92
N LEU A 57 -19.20 -4.18 -11.10
CA LEU A 57 -20.45 -3.53 -11.45
C LEU A 57 -21.55 -4.58 -11.53
N LEU A 58 -22.71 -4.26 -10.92
CA LEU A 58 -23.88 -5.12 -10.96
C LEU A 58 -24.17 -5.51 -12.42
N PRO A 59 -24.20 -6.82 -12.77
CA PRO A 59 -24.38 -7.26 -14.15
C PRO A 59 -25.63 -6.61 -14.77
N ARG A 60 -25.61 -6.28 -16.07
CA ARG A 60 -26.78 -5.65 -16.74
C ARG A 60 -28.09 -6.42 -16.57
N THR A 61 -28.00 -7.73 -16.35
CA THR A 61 -29.12 -8.64 -16.07
C THR A 61 -29.72 -8.47 -14.68
N ALA A 62 -28.96 -7.93 -13.72
CA ALA A 62 -29.38 -7.64 -12.35
C ALA A 62 -29.88 -6.18 -12.17
N GLU A 63 -29.70 -5.32 -13.17
CA GLU A 63 -30.11 -3.92 -13.08
C GLU A 63 -31.63 -3.72 -13.05
N GLN A 64 -32.07 -3.01 -12.02
CA GLN A 64 -33.45 -2.56 -11.92
C GLN A 64 -33.73 -1.36 -12.83
N THR A 65 -35.00 -0.98 -12.98
CA THR A 65 -35.43 0.14 -13.85
C THR A 65 -34.76 1.48 -13.47
N TYR A 66 -34.57 1.75 -12.17
CA TYR A 66 -33.97 2.99 -11.70
C TYR A 66 -32.46 3.07 -11.96
N HIS A 67 -31.75 1.93 -11.90
CA HIS A 67 -30.35 1.84 -12.35
C HIS A 67 -30.24 2.27 -13.81
N ARG A 68 -31.07 1.70 -14.69
CA ARG A 68 -31.02 1.99 -16.12
C ARG A 68 -31.34 3.45 -16.44
N ARG A 69 -32.36 4.03 -15.79
CA ARG A 69 -32.73 5.45 -15.97
C ARG A 69 -31.62 6.38 -15.48
N LEU A 70 -31.04 6.13 -14.31
CA LEU A 70 -29.93 6.92 -13.78
C LEU A 70 -28.70 6.83 -14.70
N ARG A 71 -28.39 5.64 -15.23
CA ARG A 71 -27.29 5.45 -16.18
C ARG A 71 -27.47 6.30 -17.44
N THR A 72 -28.66 6.29 -18.04
CA THR A 72 -28.92 7.09 -19.23
C THR A 72 -28.72 8.57 -18.95
N LEU A 73 -29.21 9.06 -17.81
CA LEU A 73 -28.98 10.45 -17.38
C LEU A 73 -27.49 10.77 -17.21
N LEU A 74 -26.72 9.89 -16.56
CA LEU A 74 -25.27 10.07 -16.39
C LEU A 74 -24.54 10.12 -17.75
N GLN A 75 -24.89 9.24 -18.68
CA GLN A 75 -24.30 9.22 -20.02
C GLN A 75 -24.63 10.48 -20.82
N ASP A 76 -25.88 10.93 -20.76
CA ASP A 76 -26.33 12.16 -21.41
C ASP A 76 -25.62 13.38 -20.81
N PHE A 77 -25.46 13.42 -19.48
CA PHE A 77 -24.75 14.48 -18.77
C PHE A 77 -23.28 14.56 -19.17
N VAL A 78 -22.56 13.43 -19.15
CA VAL A 78 -21.15 13.39 -19.55
C VAL A 78 -20.99 13.86 -20.99
N ARG A 79 -21.85 13.42 -21.91
CA ARG A 79 -21.79 13.86 -23.31
C ARG A 79 -21.98 15.37 -23.49
N GLU A 80 -22.95 15.96 -22.80
CA GLU A 80 -23.20 17.40 -22.89
C GLU A 80 -22.09 18.23 -22.23
N VAL A 81 -21.53 17.74 -21.13
CA VAL A 81 -20.34 18.32 -20.48
C VAL A 81 -19.13 18.29 -21.41
N THR A 82 -18.81 17.15 -22.03
CA THR A 82 -17.69 17.03 -22.98
C THR A 82 -17.88 17.99 -24.15
N ALA A 83 -19.10 18.10 -24.68
CA ALA A 83 -19.40 19.04 -25.77
C ALA A 83 -19.21 20.51 -25.36
N TRP A 84 -19.58 20.87 -24.13
CA TRP A 84 -19.32 22.22 -23.59
C TRP A 84 -17.82 22.51 -23.57
N GLU A 85 -17.02 21.57 -23.07
CA GLU A 85 -15.57 21.74 -22.97
C GLU A 85 -14.87 21.79 -24.32
N GLU A 86 -15.27 20.95 -25.28
CA GLU A 86 -14.73 21.00 -26.64
C GLU A 86 -14.99 22.37 -27.29
N VAL A 87 -16.18 22.93 -27.10
CA VAL A 87 -16.50 24.28 -27.60
C VAL A 87 -15.62 25.34 -26.93
N HIS A 88 -15.37 25.24 -25.62
CA HIS A 88 -14.52 26.19 -24.90
C HIS A 88 -13.05 26.05 -25.30
N THR A 89 -12.52 24.83 -25.38
CA THR A 89 -11.09 24.55 -25.59
C THR A 89 -10.68 24.66 -27.05
N LEU A 90 -11.46 24.14 -27.99
CA LEU A 90 -11.10 24.12 -29.42
C LEU A 90 -11.43 25.45 -30.11
N ASP A 91 -12.65 25.96 -29.90
CA ASP A 91 -13.09 27.20 -30.51
C ASP A 91 -12.75 28.40 -29.63
N GLY A 92 -13.08 28.35 -28.33
CA GLY A 92 -12.92 29.48 -27.42
C GLY A 92 -11.47 29.95 -27.25
N ILE A 93 -10.56 29.05 -26.85
CA ILE A 93 -9.15 29.40 -26.62
C ILE A 93 -8.48 29.91 -27.90
N LYS A 94 -8.80 29.32 -29.05
CA LYS A 94 -8.29 29.78 -30.34
C LYS A 94 -8.69 31.23 -30.61
N TRP A 95 -9.99 31.54 -30.62
CA TRP A 95 -10.46 32.89 -30.94
C TRP A 95 -10.06 33.92 -29.87
N ALA A 96 -9.93 33.51 -28.60
CA ALA A 96 -9.44 34.36 -27.52
C ALA A 96 -7.95 34.71 -27.71
N SER A 97 -7.14 33.72 -28.10
CA SER A 97 -5.72 33.92 -28.41
C SER A 97 -5.52 34.81 -29.64
N ASP A 98 -6.29 34.57 -30.71
CA ASP A 98 -6.27 35.39 -31.92
C ASP A 98 -6.65 36.85 -31.60
N THR A 99 -7.70 37.05 -30.79
CA THR A 99 -8.14 38.40 -30.35
C THR A 99 -7.03 39.14 -29.62
N LYS A 100 -6.33 38.47 -28.70
CA LYS A 100 -5.18 39.05 -27.97
C LYS A 100 -4.02 39.38 -28.91
N GLN A 101 -3.73 38.52 -29.89
CA GLN A 101 -2.67 38.73 -30.86
C GLN A 101 -2.96 39.95 -31.76
N ILE A 102 -4.21 40.09 -32.22
CA ILE A 102 -4.64 41.25 -33.02
C ILE A 102 -4.41 42.55 -32.25
N TRP A 103 -4.73 42.58 -30.95
CA TRP A 103 -4.43 43.74 -30.09
C TRP A 103 -2.92 44.04 -29.96
N GLU A 104 -2.06 43.02 -29.89
CA GLU A 104 -0.59 43.18 -29.90
C GLU A 104 -0.08 43.79 -31.21
N GLU A 105 -0.61 43.34 -32.34
CA GLU A 105 -0.25 43.85 -33.67
C GLU A 105 -0.74 45.30 -33.85
N MET A 106 -1.98 45.61 -33.44
CA MET A 106 -2.52 46.97 -33.45
C MET A 106 -1.69 47.92 -32.59
N HIS A 107 -1.28 47.49 -31.38
CA HIS A 107 -0.41 48.29 -30.52
C HIS A 107 1.00 48.46 -31.10
N GLY A 108 1.52 47.46 -31.81
CA GLY A 108 2.79 47.55 -32.52
C GLY A 108 2.76 48.60 -33.64
N VAL A 109 1.67 48.65 -34.41
CA VAL A 109 1.44 49.63 -35.49
C VAL A 109 1.28 51.05 -34.96
N LEU A 110 0.71 51.23 -33.76
CA LEU A 110 0.50 52.54 -33.13
C LEU A 110 1.73 53.06 -32.35
N ARG A 111 2.83 52.31 -32.29
CA ARG A 111 4.03 52.72 -31.53
C ARG A 111 4.78 53.83 -32.28
N PRO A 112 5.17 54.94 -31.63
CA PRO A 112 5.88 56.02 -32.30
C PRO A 112 7.22 55.53 -32.86
N THR A 113 7.50 55.79 -34.13
CA THR A 113 8.84 55.64 -34.73
C THR A 113 9.59 56.96 -34.61
N ASP A 114 10.79 56.95 -34.00
CA ASP A 114 11.67 58.13 -33.80
C ASP A 114 12.30 58.68 -35.10
N THR A 115 11.51 58.91 -36.14
CA THR A 115 12.01 59.54 -37.38
C THR A 115 11.05 60.64 -37.85
N ASP A 116 11.51 61.87 -37.68
CA ASP A 116 10.86 63.09 -38.15
C ASP A 116 10.65 63.08 -39.68
N GLY A 117 9.43 63.43 -40.10
CA GLY A 117 9.18 64.13 -41.37
C GLY A 117 8.53 63.34 -42.52
N ALA A 118 7.26 62.91 -42.38
CA ALA A 118 6.38 62.59 -43.53
C ALA A 118 4.87 62.52 -43.15
N ALA A 119 4.30 63.56 -42.53
CA ALA A 119 2.98 63.53 -41.88
C ALA A 119 1.75 63.15 -42.76
N ALA A 120 1.84 63.17 -44.10
CA ALA A 120 0.73 62.76 -44.98
C ALA A 120 0.85 61.33 -45.53
N HIS A 121 2.07 60.78 -45.63
CA HIS A 121 2.32 59.41 -46.10
C HIS A 121 2.24 58.38 -44.95
N ASP A 122 2.34 58.87 -43.71
CA ASP A 122 2.23 58.10 -42.48
C ASP A 122 0.77 57.70 -42.18
N ASP A 123 -0.18 58.61 -42.42
CA ASP A 123 -1.60 58.40 -42.10
C ASP A 123 -2.26 57.38 -43.06
N GLU A 124 -1.88 57.39 -44.34
CA GLU A 124 -2.38 56.42 -45.34
C GLU A 124 -1.79 55.02 -45.12
N ARG A 125 -0.52 54.93 -44.71
CA ARG A 125 0.13 53.66 -44.32
C ARG A 125 -0.43 53.09 -43.02
N LEU A 126 -0.71 53.96 -42.05
CA LEU A 126 -1.35 53.59 -40.80
C LEU A 126 -2.74 53.02 -41.07
N ARG A 127 -3.55 53.70 -41.90
CA ARG A 127 -4.88 53.20 -42.31
C ARG A 127 -4.78 51.88 -43.07
N ALA A 128 -3.85 51.75 -44.02
CA ALA A 128 -3.65 50.52 -44.79
C ALA A 128 -3.26 49.32 -43.90
N SER A 129 -2.58 49.57 -42.78
CA SER A 129 -2.16 48.53 -41.82
C SER A 129 -3.23 48.23 -40.76
N MET A 130 -3.99 49.24 -40.33
CA MET A 130 -4.98 49.14 -39.25
C MET A 130 -6.33 48.56 -39.72
N ILE A 131 -6.78 48.89 -40.94
CA ILE A 131 -8.09 48.43 -41.46
C ILE A 131 -8.20 46.88 -41.47
N PRO A 132 -7.21 46.12 -41.95
CA PRO A 132 -7.28 44.65 -41.92
C PRO A 132 -7.30 44.07 -40.50
N LEU A 133 -6.61 44.71 -39.55
CA LEU A 133 -6.57 44.29 -38.15
C LEU A 133 -7.91 44.54 -37.45
N LEU A 134 -8.55 45.69 -37.71
CA LEU A 134 -9.90 45.98 -37.22
C LEU A 134 -10.94 45.00 -37.77
N GLN A 135 -10.85 44.65 -39.05
CA GLN A 135 -11.72 43.63 -39.67
C GLN A 135 -11.50 42.24 -39.04
N SER A 136 -10.25 41.89 -38.75
CA SER A 136 -9.90 40.63 -38.07
C SER A 136 -10.41 40.60 -36.63
N LEU A 137 -10.34 41.73 -35.92
CA LEU A 137 -10.85 41.88 -34.55
C LEU A 137 -12.38 41.73 -34.52
N GLU A 138 -13.08 42.36 -35.46
CA GLU A 138 -14.54 42.23 -35.59
C GLU A 138 -14.94 40.78 -35.86
N GLN A 139 -14.20 40.09 -36.74
CA GLN A 139 -14.43 38.68 -37.02
C GLN A 139 -14.19 37.80 -35.78
N ALA A 140 -13.09 37.99 -35.06
CA ALA A 140 -12.77 37.22 -33.86
C ALA A 140 -13.81 37.46 -32.75
N SER A 141 -14.25 38.72 -32.57
CA SER A 141 -15.31 39.08 -31.63
C SER A 141 -16.65 38.42 -31.97
N MET A 142 -17.02 38.40 -33.25
CA MET A 142 -18.22 37.69 -33.71
C MET A 142 -18.15 36.18 -33.40
N GLN A 143 -16.98 35.55 -33.57
CA GLN A 143 -16.80 34.12 -33.30
C GLN A 143 -16.83 33.79 -31.81
N LEU A 144 -16.21 34.63 -30.96
CA LEU A 144 -16.30 34.49 -29.51
C LEU A 144 -17.75 34.61 -29.01
N ASN A 145 -18.53 35.54 -29.54
CA ASN A 145 -19.95 35.66 -29.20
C ASN A 145 -20.78 34.44 -29.65
N LYS A 146 -20.49 33.87 -30.83
CA LYS A 146 -21.14 32.62 -31.29
C LYS A 146 -20.76 31.41 -30.44
N MET A 147 -19.50 31.34 -29.99
CA MET A 147 -19.02 30.32 -29.07
C MET A 147 -19.74 30.44 -27.71
N LEU A 148 -19.84 31.65 -27.15
CA LEU A 148 -20.54 31.90 -25.89
C LEU A 148 -22.01 31.46 -25.94
N GLU A 149 -22.70 31.72 -27.06
CA GLU A 149 -24.08 31.27 -27.25
C GLU A 149 -24.21 29.73 -27.26
N ARG A 150 -23.21 29.02 -27.80
CA ARG A 150 -23.16 27.55 -27.73
C ARG A 150 -22.90 27.05 -26.31
N LEU A 151 -21.98 27.68 -25.58
CA LEU A 151 -21.73 27.34 -24.16
C LEU A 151 -22.97 27.53 -23.30
N ARG A 152 -23.72 28.62 -23.49
CA ARG A 152 -25.01 28.85 -22.80
C ARG A 152 -26.03 27.74 -23.08
N LYS A 153 -26.11 27.26 -24.33
CA LYS A 153 -27.01 26.15 -24.69
C LYS A 153 -26.60 24.84 -24.02
N HIS A 154 -25.32 24.50 -24.02
CA HIS A 154 -24.83 23.30 -23.35
C HIS A 154 -25.02 23.40 -21.82
N SER A 155 -24.68 24.53 -21.21
CA SER A 155 -24.89 24.76 -19.76
C SER A 155 -26.37 24.63 -19.34
N ALA A 156 -27.30 25.14 -20.16
CA ALA A 156 -28.73 24.97 -19.91
C ALA A 156 -29.16 23.48 -19.99
N ARG A 157 -28.61 22.71 -20.92
CA ARG A 157 -28.87 21.26 -21.04
C ARG A 157 -28.28 20.46 -19.88
N ILE A 158 -27.05 20.78 -19.48
CA ILE A 158 -26.37 20.17 -18.32
C ILE A 158 -27.22 20.39 -17.06
N THR A 159 -27.74 21.61 -16.87
CA THR A 159 -28.64 21.94 -15.74
C THR A 159 -29.93 21.11 -15.80
N ALA A 160 -30.58 21.06 -16.97
CA ALA A 160 -31.79 20.25 -17.13
C ALA A 160 -31.56 18.75 -16.87
N LEU A 161 -30.39 18.22 -17.23
CA LEU A 161 -30.00 16.83 -16.95
C LEU A 161 -29.80 16.57 -15.45
N ALA A 162 -29.22 17.52 -14.72
CA ALA A 162 -29.11 17.44 -13.27
C ALA A 162 -30.49 17.50 -12.58
N ASP A 163 -31.39 18.36 -13.05
CA ASP A 163 -32.76 18.46 -12.54
C ASP A 163 -33.55 17.17 -12.77
N MET A 164 -33.43 16.56 -13.96
CA MET A 164 -34.01 15.23 -14.23
C MET A 164 -33.45 14.14 -13.31
N GLY A 165 -32.19 14.26 -12.87
CA GLY A 165 -31.62 13.39 -11.83
C GLY A 165 -32.29 13.59 -10.47
N THR A 166 -32.56 14.84 -10.10
CA THR A 166 -33.29 15.18 -8.87
C THR A 166 -34.73 14.65 -8.90
N ASP A 167 -35.44 14.83 -10.01
CA ASP A 167 -36.79 14.27 -10.19
C ASP A 167 -36.78 12.74 -10.08
N LEU A 168 -35.77 12.08 -10.65
CA LEU A 168 -35.61 10.62 -10.55
C LEU A 168 -35.37 10.16 -9.10
N LEU A 169 -34.58 10.91 -8.33
CA LEU A 169 -34.33 10.62 -6.91
C LEU A 169 -35.61 10.74 -6.08
N VAL A 170 -36.36 11.83 -6.27
CA VAL A 170 -37.64 12.07 -5.58
C VAL A 170 -38.66 10.99 -5.96
N GLU A 171 -38.81 10.67 -7.24
CA GLU A 171 -39.68 9.59 -7.72
C GLU A 171 -39.31 8.24 -7.09
N THR A 172 -38.01 7.98 -6.91
CA THR A 172 -37.52 6.73 -6.30
C THR A 172 -37.85 6.67 -4.81
N ALA A 173 -37.66 7.78 -4.08
CA ALA A 173 -37.95 7.90 -2.66
C ALA A 173 -39.46 7.79 -2.34
N ASP A 174 -40.29 8.58 -3.04
CA ASP A 174 -41.75 8.63 -2.85
C ASP A 174 -42.45 7.31 -3.22
N GLY A 175 -41.79 6.46 -4.01
CA GLY A 175 -42.24 5.11 -4.34
C GLY A 175 -42.08 4.07 -3.22
N GLY A 176 -41.77 4.48 -1.98
CA GLY A 176 -41.54 3.59 -0.83
C GLY A 176 -40.20 2.86 -0.87
N ARG A 177 -39.22 3.38 -1.64
CA ARG A 177 -37.88 2.81 -1.81
C ARG A 177 -36.79 3.77 -1.32
N GLU A 178 -37.01 4.35 -0.14
CA GLU A 178 -36.07 5.29 0.49
C GLU A 178 -34.69 4.65 0.73
N ALA A 179 -34.65 3.41 1.22
CA ALA A 179 -33.41 2.67 1.41
C ALA A 179 -32.63 2.53 0.09
N PHE A 180 -33.32 2.21 -1.01
CA PHE A 180 -32.71 2.08 -2.34
C PHE A 180 -32.17 3.42 -2.89
N ALA A 181 -32.84 4.54 -2.57
CA ALA A 181 -32.43 5.87 -3.03
C ALA A 181 -31.24 6.45 -2.24
N PHE A 182 -31.22 6.23 -0.92
CA PHE A 182 -30.32 6.95 0.00
C PHE A 182 -29.30 6.07 0.71
N VAL A 183 -29.51 4.75 0.79
CA VAL A 183 -28.69 3.84 1.61
C VAL A 183 -28.00 2.78 0.76
N GLU A 184 -28.70 2.18 -0.20
CA GLU A 184 -28.15 1.12 -1.04
C GLU A 184 -27.22 1.67 -2.13
N PRO A 185 -26.03 1.08 -2.33
CA PRO A 185 -25.11 1.52 -3.36
C PRO A 185 -25.58 1.08 -4.75
N MET A 186 -25.68 2.03 -5.68
CA MET A 186 -25.89 1.77 -7.10
C MET A 186 -24.65 1.15 -7.70
N TRP A 187 -24.81 -0.01 -8.34
CA TRP A 187 -23.71 -0.78 -8.93
C TRP A 187 -22.53 -1.03 -7.96
N ALA A 188 -22.81 -1.23 -6.67
CA ALA A 188 -21.80 -1.39 -5.62
C ALA A 188 -20.83 -0.20 -5.46
N THR A 189 -21.20 0.99 -5.95
CA THR A 189 -20.38 2.21 -5.88
C THR A 189 -20.98 3.26 -4.95
N TRP A 190 -21.87 4.12 -5.44
CA TRP A 190 -22.49 5.22 -4.70
C TRP A 190 -24.00 5.08 -4.64
N THR A 191 -24.62 5.64 -3.61
CA THR A 191 -26.08 5.75 -3.56
C THR A 191 -26.61 6.64 -4.69
N MET A 192 -27.89 6.48 -5.07
CA MET A 192 -28.51 7.33 -6.08
C MET A 192 -28.43 8.81 -5.70
N ASP A 193 -28.70 9.14 -4.43
CA ASP A 193 -28.60 10.50 -3.88
C ASP A 193 -27.21 11.10 -4.13
N ARG A 194 -26.14 10.33 -3.89
CA ARG A 194 -24.76 10.80 -4.10
C ARG A 194 -24.46 11.08 -5.57
N PHE A 195 -24.92 10.23 -6.50
CA PHE A 195 -24.81 10.51 -7.94
C PHE A 195 -25.56 11.78 -8.35
N VAL A 196 -26.78 11.97 -7.85
CA VAL A 196 -27.61 13.14 -8.18
C VAL A 196 -27.03 14.44 -7.61
N ARG A 197 -26.50 14.41 -6.38
CA ARG A 197 -25.75 15.55 -5.80
C ARG A 197 -24.51 15.90 -6.61
N ALA A 198 -23.79 14.90 -7.12
CA ALA A 198 -22.64 15.11 -7.99
C ALA A 198 -23.04 15.81 -9.30
N LEU A 199 -24.15 15.39 -9.93
CA LEU A 199 -24.70 16.05 -11.12
C LEU A 199 -25.06 17.52 -10.85
N GLN A 200 -25.76 17.80 -9.75
CA GLN A 200 -26.14 19.16 -9.34
C GLN A 200 -24.92 20.06 -9.10
N SER A 201 -23.92 19.55 -8.38
CA SER A 201 -22.66 20.26 -8.11
C SER A 201 -21.90 20.59 -9.39
N LEU A 202 -21.78 19.63 -10.30
CA LEU A 202 -21.09 19.83 -11.58
C LEU A 202 -21.86 20.79 -12.50
N ALA A 203 -23.19 20.67 -12.57
CA ALA A 203 -24.03 21.58 -13.36
C ALA A 203 -23.87 23.04 -12.94
N LEU A 204 -23.83 23.29 -11.63
CA LEU A 204 -23.57 24.63 -11.08
C LEU A 204 -22.20 25.17 -11.50
N GLN A 205 -21.15 24.33 -11.47
CA GLN A 205 -19.81 24.74 -11.90
C GLN A 205 -19.78 25.15 -13.37
N TYR A 206 -20.40 24.38 -14.27
CA TYR A 206 -20.50 24.76 -15.68
C TYR A 206 -21.34 26.03 -15.91
N ALA A 207 -22.38 26.26 -15.11
CA ALA A 207 -23.16 27.49 -15.17
C ALA A 207 -22.34 28.72 -14.73
N VAL A 208 -21.55 28.58 -13.66
CA VAL A 208 -20.62 29.62 -13.19
C VAL A 208 -19.54 29.89 -14.23
N SER A 209 -18.86 28.85 -14.73
CA SER A 209 -17.82 29.02 -15.76
C SER A 209 -18.37 29.61 -17.06
N THR A 210 -19.59 29.26 -17.47
CA THR A 210 -20.25 29.91 -18.61
C THR A 210 -20.48 31.40 -18.37
N SER A 211 -20.85 31.78 -17.14
CA SER A 211 -21.05 33.18 -16.75
C SER A 211 -19.74 33.96 -16.69
N GLU A 212 -18.65 33.33 -16.23
CA GLU A 212 -17.31 33.93 -16.22
C GLU A 212 -16.75 34.11 -17.62
N VAL A 213 -16.91 33.11 -18.50
CA VAL A 213 -16.59 33.25 -19.93
C VAL A 213 -17.38 34.43 -20.53
N ALA A 214 -18.66 34.60 -20.17
CA ALA A 214 -19.47 35.72 -20.62
C ALA A 214 -18.92 37.09 -20.18
N ALA A 215 -18.34 37.17 -18.98
CA ALA A 215 -17.71 38.39 -18.46
C ALA A 215 -16.34 38.67 -19.08
N LEU A 216 -15.63 37.62 -19.52
CA LEU A 216 -14.30 37.72 -20.14
C LEU A 216 -14.33 38.12 -21.61
N VAL A 217 -15.36 37.71 -22.36
CA VAL A 217 -15.46 38.01 -23.80
C VAL A 217 -15.40 39.53 -24.09
N PRO A 218 -16.15 40.41 -23.40
CA PRO A 218 -16.01 41.86 -23.57
C PRO A 218 -14.61 42.37 -23.20
N ARG A 219 -14.03 41.87 -22.09
CA ARG A 219 -12.66 42.21 -21.65
C ARG A 219 -11.60 41.85 -22.69
N LEU A 220 -11.84 40.84 -23.53
CA LEU A 220 -10.97 40.48 -24.65
C LEU A 220 -11.25 41.35 -25.89
N CYS A 221 -12.51 41.58 -26.24
CA CYS A 221 -12.88 42.22 -27.50
C CYS A 221 -12.86 43.76 -27.50
N GLU A 222 -13.17 44.42 -26.38
CA GLU A 222 -13.39 45.88 -26.34
C GLU A 222 -12.12 46.67 -26.02
N PRO A 223 -11.92 47.90 -26.51
CA PRO A 223 -10.77 48.71 -26.11
C PRO A 223 -10.74 48.98 -24.60
N SER A 224 -9.54 48.98 -24.00
CA SER A 224 -9.33 49.31 -22.58
C SER A 224 -8.89 50.76 -22.42
N ASP A 225 -9.42 51.46 -21.41
CA ASP A 225 -9.02 52.83 -21.05
C ASP A 225 -7.69 52.90 -20.27
N ASP A 226 -7.09 51.75 -19.92
CA ASP A 226 -5.86 51.63 -19.15
C ASP A 226 -4.59 51.76 -20.06
N PRO A 227 -3.60 52.62 -19.71
CA PRO A 227 -2.30 52.68 -20.38
C PRO A 227 -1.55 51.34 -20.44
N ALA A 228 -1.85 50.40 -19.54
CA ALA A 228 -1.37 49.02 -19.55
C ALA A 228 -2.23 48.07 -20.41
N MET A 229 -2.85 48.61 -21.48
CA MET A 229 -3.80 47.99 -22.43
C MET A 229 -3.53 46.51 -22.73
N LEU A 230 -2.28 46.15 -22.98
CA LEU A 230 -1.81 44.78 -23.28
C LEU A 230 -1.81 43.83 -22.08
N GLY A 231 -1.52 44.34 -20.88
CA GLY A 231 -1.53 43.57 -19.64
C GLY A 231 -2.92 43.08 -19.29
N GLY A 232 -3.94 43.92 -19.47
CA GLY A 232 -5.34 43.55 -19.25
C GLY A 232 -5.85 42.46 -20.19
N LYS A 233 -5.45 42.49 -21.48
CA LYS A 233 -5.79 41.44 -22.46
C LYS A 233 -5.11 40.12 -22.14
N ARG A 234 -3.84 40.16 -21.75
CA ARG A 234 -3.08 38.97 -21.33
C ARG A 234 -3.72 38.33 -20.10
N ALA A 235 -4.05 39.12 -19.08
CA ALA A 235 -4.72 38.64 -17.87
C ALA A 235 -6.10 38.03 -18.18
N ALA A 236 -6.89 38.66 -19.06
CA ALA A 236 -8.19 38.11 -19.47
C ALA A 236 -8.05 36.79 -20.25
N LEU A 237 -7.03 36.63 -21.09
CA LEU A 237 -6.75 35.37 -21.78
C LEU A 237 -6.27 34.29 -20.82
N GLU A 238 -5.40 34.62 -19.86
CA GLU A 238 -4.96 33.69 -18.82
C GLU A 238 -6.13 33.20 -17.96
N GLU A 239 -7.06 34.09 -17.62
CA GLU A 239 -8.30 33.76 -16.91
C GLU A 239 -9.22 32.89 -17.78
N PHE A 240 -9.34 33.21 -19.08
CA PHE A 240 -10.15 32.46 -20.04
C PHE A 240 -9.63 31.02 -20.25
N VAL A 241 -8.31 30.84 -20.39
CA VAL A 241 -7.67 29.52 -20.59
C VAL A 241 -7.77 28.64 -19.34
N ARG A 242 -7.89 29.25 -18.16
CA ARG A 242 -8.05 28.52 -16.88
C ARG A 242 -9.49 28.05 -16.63
N LEU A 243 -10.44 28.40 -17.51
CA LEU A 243 -11.82 27.94 -17.41
C LEU A 243 -12.03 26.61 -18.17
N PRO A 244 -13.03 25.82 -17.76
CA PRO A 244 -13.83 25.99 -16.54
C PRO A 244 -12.97 25.72 -15.30
N TYR A 245 -13.33 26.32 -14.15
CA TYR A 245 -12.76 25.96 -12.84
C TYR A 245 -13.25 24.58 -12.38
N LEU A 246 -13.24 23.60 -13.28
CA LEU A 246 -13.21 22.22 -12.88
C LEU A 246 -11.84 22.01 -12.29
N HIS A 247 -11.74 22.24 -11.00
CA HIS A 247 -10.68 21.60 -10.27
C HIS A 247 -10.74 20.11 -10.67
N PRO A 248 -9.62 19.44 -10.93
CA PRO A 248 -9.59 17.99 -10.94
C PRO A 248 -10.11 17.38 -9.61
N SER A 249 -10.59 18.20 -8.65
CA SER A 249 -11.04 17.80 -7.34
C SER A 249 -12.45 17.20 -7.30
N GLY A 250 -12.59 15.91 -7.54
CA GLY A 250 -12.74 14.90 -6.49
C GLY A 250 -11.44 14.50 -5.77
N LEU A 251 -10.51 15.45 -5.67
CA LEU A 251 -9.08 15.45 -5.35
C LEU A 251 -8.72 16.85 -4.80
N SER A 252 -9.55 17.38 -3.91
CA SER A 252 -9.11 18.37 -2.93
C SER A 252 -9.00 17.62 -1.61
N SER A 253 -8.19 18.12 -0.69
CA SER A 253 -7.94 17.56 0.64
C SER A 253 -9.19 17.46 1.56
N ALA A 254 -10.39 17.68 1.02
CA ALA A 254 -11.68 17.51 1.69
C ALA A 254 -12.66 16.60 0.91
N ALA A 255 -12.20 15.86 -0.11
CA ALA A 255 -13.01 14.81 -0.71
C ALA A 255 -13.16 13.65 0.31
N PRO A 256 -14.40 13.28 0.70
CA PRO A 256 -14.61 12.18 1.63
C PRO A 256 -14.07 10.87 1.04
N ALA A 257 -13.21 10.19 1.80
CA ALA A 257 -12.78 8.83 1.54
C ALA A 257 -13.99 7.90 1.29
N PHE A 258 -13.78 6.75 0.64
CA PHE A 258 -14.82 5.80 0.21
C PHE A 258 -15.73 5.23 1.33
N ALA A 259 -15.62 5.72 2.56
CA ALA A 259 -16.52 5.43 3.68
C ALA A 259 -16.73 6.60 4.67
N SER A 260 -16.26 7.83 4.39
CA SER A 260 -16.47 8.93 5.33
C SER A 260 -17.82 9.61 5.09
N ASP A 261 -18.70 9.54 6.09
CA ASP A 261 -19.83 10.44 6.25
C ASP A 261 -19.36 11.89 6.11
N ALA A 262 -19.71 12.53 5.00
CA ALA A 262 -19.46 13.96 4.81
C ALA A 262 -20.70 14.59 4.18
N SER A 263 -21.47 15.24 5.03
CA SER A 263 -22.54 16.17 4.69
C SER A 263 -22.05 17.49 4.09
N LEU A 264 -20.84 17.55 3.53
CA LEU A 264 -20.24 18.76 2.98
C LEU A 264 -20.03 18.64 1.48
N THR A 265 -20.85 19.44 0.79
CA THR A 265 -20.82 19.81 -0.61
C THR A 265 -19.44 20.29 -1.06
N THR A 266 -18.68 19.46 -1.78
CA THR A 266 -17.79 19.82 -2.91
C THR A 266 -16.80 18.67 -3.15
N GLY A 267 -17.00 17.84 -4.19
CA GLY A 267 -15.99 16.80 -4.49
C GLY A 267 -16.38 15.76 -5.51
N ALA A 268 -17.02 16.13 -6.61
CA ALA A 268 -17.18 15.22 -7.75
C ALA A 268 -16.26 15.70 -8.88
N SER A 269 -15.24 14.93 -9.26
CA SER A 269 -14.49 15.17 -10.50
C SER A 269 -15.11 14.38 -11.66
N ARG A 270 -15.11 15.00 -12.84
CA ARG A 270 -15.41 14.35 -14.12
C ARG A 270 -14.59 13.07 -14.36
N HIS A 271 -13.33 13.06 -13.92
CA HIS A 271 -12.42 11.92 -14.01
C HIS A 271 -13.00 10.63 -13.39
N PHE A 272 -13.80 10.77 -12.33
CA PHE A 272 -14.51 9.65 -11.71
C PHE A 272 -15.63 9.09 -12.59
N LEU A 273 -16.44 9.95 -13.22
CA LEU A 273 -17.53 9.53 -14.12
C LEU A 273 -17.01 8.90 -15.41
N GLU A 274 -15.83 9.31 -15.88
CA GLU A 274 -15.19 8.77 -17.09
C GLU A 274 -14.50 7.43 -16.82
N ASN A 275 -13.75 7.28 -15.73
CA ASN A 275 -12.92 6.10 -15.50
C ASN A 275 -13.63 4.92 -14.84
N VAL A 276 -14.74 5.14 -14.13
CA VAL A 276 -15.53 4.03 -13.58
C VAL A 276 -16.45 3.42 -14.65
N TRP A 277 -16.67 4.07 -15.81
CA TRP A 277 -17.73 3.64 -16.75
C TRP A 277 -17.46 3.70 -18.27
N LEU A 278 -16.48 4.47 -18.79
CA LEU A 278 -16.32 4.61 -20.25
C LEU A 278 -15.25 3.70 -20.89
N GLN A 279 -14.42 2.98 -20.14
CA GLN A 279 -13.40 2.08 -20.74
C GLN A 279 -13.92 0.71 -21.21
N GLY A 280 -15.24 0.52 -21.33
CA GLY A 280 -15.83 -0.74 -21.79
C GLY A 280 -15.99 -0.90 -23.31
N HIS A 281 -15.21 -0.22 -24.17
CA HIS A 281 -15.31 -0.42 -25.64
C HIS A 281 -14.05 0.03 -26.39
N ASP A 282 -13.07 -0.87 -26.55
CA ASP A 282 -12.37 -1.06 -27.82
C ASP A 282 -11.63 -2.42 -27.79
N GLY A 283 -12.13 -3.38 -28.58
CA GLY A 283 -11.66 -4.76 -28.62
C GLY A 283 -10.27 -4.93 -29.21
N ARG A 284 -9.25 -4.53 -28.47
CA ARG A 284 -7.85 -4.91 -28.68
C ARG A 284 -7.42 -5.86 -27.57
N ALA A 285 -6.55 -6.78 -27.95
CA ALA A 285 -6.12 -7.98 -27.23
C ALA A 285 -5.89 -7.79 -25.72
N ALA A 286 -6.14 -8.87 -24.97
CA ALA A 286 -5.90 -8.99 -23.53
C ALA A 286 -4.60 -8.29 -23.09
N PRO A 287 -4.65 -7.39 -22.09
CA PRO A 287 -3.44 -6.88 -21.49
C PRO A 287 -2.96 -7.83 -20.39
N ASP A 288 -1.64 -7.83 -20.22
CA ASP A 288 -0.86 -8.52 -19.21
C ASP A 288 -1.46 -8.44 -17.80
N VAL A 289 -1.10 -9.42 -16.96
CA VAL A 289 -1.49 -9.59 -15.54
C VAL A 289 -1.10 -8.40 -14.63
N LEU A 290 -0.54 -7.33 -15.19
CA LEU A 290 -0.22 -6.08 -14.51
C LEU A 290 -0.74 -4.94 -15.39
N GLY A 291 -1.83 -4.28 -14.97
CA GLY A 291 -2.37 -3.10 -15.64
C GLY A 291 -1.33 -1.99 -15.80
N PRO A 292 -1.57 -0.98 -16.67
CA PRO A 292 -0.61 0.09 -16.90
C PRO A 292 -0.19 0.72 -15.57
N MET A 293 1.11 0.66 -15.28
CA MET A 293 1.69 1.05 -14.00
C MET A 293 1.83 2.57 -13.97
N TRP A 294 1.10 3.22 -13.07
CA TRP A 294 1.23 4.66 -12.85
C TRP A 294 1.96 4.89 -11.53
N PRO A 295 2.88 5.87 -11.46
CA PRO A 295 3.42 6.32 -10.18
C PRO A 295 2.29 6.81 -9.27
N THR A 296 2.53 6.80 -7.96
CA THR A 296 1.53 7.32 -7.02
C THR A 296 1.24 8.78 -7.37
N PRO A 297 -0.03 9.16 -7.63
CA PRO A 297 -0.37 10.53 -7.95
C PRO A 297 -0.04 11.44 -6.76
N ASP A 298 0.53 12.61 -7.03
CA ASP A 298 0.77 13.66 -6.04
C ASP A 298 -0.38 14.67 -5.97
N ASP A 299 -1.44 14.45 -6.75
CA ASP A 299 -2.61 15.31 -6.90
C ASP A 299 -2.27 16.77 -7.23
N LEU A 300 -1.15 17.00 -7.93
CA LEU A 300 -0.57 18.33 -8.19
C LEU A 300 -0.27 19.13 -6.90
N CYS A 301 -0.14 18.42 -5.77
CA CYS A 301 0.21 18.94 -4.47
C CYS A 301 1.54 18.31 -4.02
N PRO A 302 2.67 18.72 -4.62
CA PRO A 302 3.96 18.18 -4.24
C PRO A 302 4.25 18.54 -2.78
N THR A 303 4.45 17.51 -1.98
CA THR A 303 4.91 17.59 -0.60
C THR A 303 6.19 16.79 -0.47
N GLN A 304 6.89 16.92 0.65
CA GLN A 304 8.07 16.07 0.89
C GLN A 304 7.72 14.58 0.78
N THR A 305 6.52 14.19 1.23
CA THR A 305 6.03 12.82 1.12
C THR A 305 5.91 12.36 -0.33
N SER A 306 5.21 13.11 -1.19
CA SER A 306 5.02 12.70 -2.59
C SER A 306 6.32 12.77 -3.40
N ILE A 307 7.22 13.70 -3.08
CA ILE A 307 8.57 13.77 -3.69
C ILE A 307 9.41 12.55 -3.30
N ASP A 308 9.46 12.20 -2.00
CA ASP A 308 10.21 11.03 -1.53
C ASP A 308 9.62 9.72 -2.09
N GLN A 309 8.29 9.65 -2.20
CA GLN A 309 7.56 8.53 -2.78
C GLN A 309 7.93 8.35 -4.25
N GLN A 310 7.81 9.40 -5.05
CA GLN A 310 8.16 9.38 -6.48
C GLN A 310 9.62 8.97 -6.70
N GLN A 311 10.57 9.53 -5.93
CA GLN A 311 11.98 9.18 -6.06
C GLN A 311 12.25 7.70 -5.72
N THR A 312 11.55 7.17 -4.73
CA THR A 312 11.68 5.76 -4.33
C THR A 312 11.09 4.84 -5.39
N GLU A 313 9.91 5.19 -5.89
CA GLU A 313 9.21 4.53 -6.99
C GLU A 313 10.05 4.45 -8.26
N GLU A 314 10.62 5.56 -8.71
CA GLU A 314 11.51 5.61 -9.88
C GLU A 314 12.72 4.69 -9.69
N ALA A 315 13.38 4.74 -8.53
CA ALA A 315 14.54 3.91 -8.24
C ALA A 315 14.23 2.41 -8.15
N ILE A 316 13.02 2.05 -7.71
CA ILE A 316 12.56 0.66 -7.67
C ILE A 316 12.19 0.19 -9.08
N HIS A 317 11.43 0.98 -9.82
CA HIS A 317 10.99 0.63 -11.16
C HIS A 317 12.17 0.37 -12.09
N GLU A 318 13.27 1.15 -11.99
CA GLU A 318 14.50 0.89 -12.75
C GLU A 318 15.08 -0.51 -12.53
N LEU A 319 14.92 -1.09 -11.32
CA LEU A 319 15.39 -2.43 -10.99
C LEU A 319 14.41 -3.52 -11.41
N VAL A 320 13.10 -3.24 -11.41
CA VAL A 320 12.04 -4.21 -11.68
C VAL A 320 11.71 -4.31 -13.17
N ALA A 321 11.78 -3.18 -13.91
CA ALA A 321 11.42 -3.07 -15.32
C ALA A 321 12.08 -4.12 -16.24
N PRO A 322 13.35 -4.56 -16.05
CA PRO A 322 13.94 -5.62 -16.87
C PRO A 322 13.23 -6.96 -16.76
N TYR A 323 12.65 -7.26 -15.59
CA TYR A 323 11.95 -8.52 -15.34
C TYR A 323 10.53 -8.50 -15.91
N GLU A 324 9.86 -7.36 -15.79
CA GLU A 324 8.51 -7.12 -16.33
C GLU A 324 8.51 -7.05 -17.87
N ALA A 325 9.29 -6.14 -18.46
CA ALA A 325 9.25 -5.86 -19.89
C ALA A 325 9.71 -7.03 -20.77
N ALA A 326 10.57 -7.90 -20.23
CA ALA A 326 11.10 -9.06 -20.95
C ALA A 326 10.39 -10.37 -20.60
N CYS A 327 9.38 -10.35 -19.70
CA CYS A 327 8.78 -11.56 -19.11
C CYS A 327 9.87 -12.55 -18.62
N THR A 328 10.93 -12.02 -18.00
CA THR A 328 12.06 -12.83 -17.54
C THR A 328 11.85 -13.28 -16.11
N ALA A 329 12.31 -14.47 -15.77
CA ALA A 329 12.23 -14.98 -14.41
C ALA A 329 13.00 -14.06 -13.44
N LEU A 330 12.44 -13.86 -12.24
CA LEU A 330 13.10 -13.14 -11.16
C LEU A 330 14.47 -13.75 -10.84
N PRO A 331 15.44 -12.95 -10.36
CA PRO A 331 16.73 -13.47 -9.98
C PRO A 331 16.57 -14.43 -8.80
N GLY A 332 17.27 -15.57 -8.86
CA GLY A 332 17.34 -16.48 -7.72
C GLY A 332 18.01 -15.85 -6.50
N LEU A 333 17.72 -16.40 -5.32
CA LEU A 333 18.34 -15.97 -4.06
C LEU A 333 19.84 -16.31 -4.03
N ARG A 334 20.69 -15.31 -3.81
CA ARG A 334 22.16 -15.36 -3.76
C ARG A 334 22.65 -15.86 -2.40
N ARG A 335 22.26 -17.10 -2.06
CA ARG A 335 22.49 -17.72 -0.74
C ARG A 335 23.96 -17.67 -0.31
N ALA A 336 24.88 -17.97 -1.22
CA ALA A 336 26.31 -18.01 -0.92
C ALA A 336 26.86 -16.62 -0.56
N GLU A 337 26.48 -15.60 -1.33
CA GLU A 337 26.87 -14.21 -1.08
C GLU A 337 26.25 -13.68 0.22
N HIS A 338 24.99 -13.98 0.48
CA HIS A 338 24.32 -13.61 1.73
C HIS A 338 24.94 -14.29 2.95
N ALA A 339 25.24 -15.58 2.87
CA ALA A 339 25.94 -16.29 3.94
C ALA A 339 27.34 -15.72 4.18
N ALA A 340 28.11 -15.44 3.12
CA ALA A 340 29.43 -14.84 3.23
C ALA A 340 29.39 -13.41 3.82
N PHE A 341 28.33 -12.64 3.52
CA PHE A 341 28.08 -11.34 4.14
C PHE A 341 27.82 -11.47 5.64
N LEU A 342 26.91 -12.35 6.05
CA LEU A 342 26.53 -12.55 7.45
C LEU A 342 27.69 -13.09 8.30
N LEU A 343 28.44 -14.08 7.81
CA LEU A 343 29.57 -14.65 8.52
C LEU A 343 30.68 -13.62 8.77
N ARG A 344 30.86 -12.64 7.88
CA ARG A 344 31.81 -11.54 8.07
C ARG A 344 31.47 -10.63 9.24
N ILE A 345 30.18 -10.56 9.62
CA ILE A 345 29.72 -9.76 10.76
C ILE A 345 30.04 -10.46 12.10
N LEU A 346 30.30 -11.77 12.08
CA LEU A 346 30.74 -12.54 13.25
C LEU A 346 32.25 -12.45 13.51
N GLU A 347 33.00 -11.86 12.58
CA GLU A 347 34.41 -11.50 12.77
C GLU A 347 34.54 -10.18 13.55
N PRO A 348 35.72 -9.85 14.12
CA PRO A 348 35.92 -8.61 14.85
C PRO A 348 35.45 -7.37 14.07
N LEU A 349 34.42 -6.71 14.60
CA LEU A 349 33.81 -5.54 13.97
C LEU A 349 34.66 -4.28 14.21
N SER A 350 34.68 -3.38 13.21
CA SER A 350 35.35 -2.08 13.36
C SER A 350 34.67 -1.21 14.43
N ALA A 351 35.40 -0.25 14.99
CA ALA A 351 34.89 0.70 16.00
C ALA A 351 33.61 1.46 15.59
N ARG A 352 33.29 1.54 14.29
CA ARG A 352 32.04 2.15 13.79
C ARG A 352 30.78 1.40 14.22
N TYR A 353 30.89 0.13 14.63
CA TYR A 353 29.78 -0.68 15.14
C TYR A 353 29.46 -0.42 16.62
N VAL A 354 30.09 0.57 17.27
CA VAL A 354 29.80 0.88 18.69
C VAL A 354 28.31 1.18 18.96
N ALA A 355 27.58 1.70 17.97
CA ALA A 355 26.13 1.89 18.08
C ALA A 355 25.33 0.58 18.25
N PHE A 356 25.92 -0.56 17.89
CA PHE A 356 25.35 -1.89 18.07
C PHE A 356 25.85 -2.61 19.33
N ASP A 357 26.61 -1.95 20.21
CA ASP A 357 27.16 -2.61 21.41
C ASP A 357 26.07 -3.09 22.39
N SER A 358 24.92 -2.42 22.42
CA SER A 358 23.71 -2.86 23.14
C SER A 358 22.79 -3.80 22.33
N ASN A 359 23.20 -4.21 21.12
CA ASN A 359 22.40 -5.02 20.20
C ASN A 359 23.17 -6.26 19.71
N ARG A 360 24.17 -6.76 20.45
CA ARG A 360 24.97 -7.91 20.01
C ARG A 360 24.18 -9.20 20.04
N ALA A 361 23.25 -9.36 20.99
CA ALA A 361 22.29 -10.47 21.01
C ALA A 361 21.45 -10.51 19.71
N TRP A 362 20.99 -9.34 19.26
CA TRP A 362 20.26 -9.17 18.00
C TRP A 362 21.09 -9.56 16.78
N LEU A 363 22.35 -9.14 16.70
CA LEU A 363 23.25 -9.54 15.61
C LEU A 363 23.36 -11.07 15.51
N ILE A 364 23.53 -11.76 16.64
CA ILE A 364 23.62 -13.22 16.67
C ILE A 364 22.30 -13.86 16.22
N TYR A 365 21.15 -13.38 16.69
CA TYR A 365 19.84 -13.85 16.26
C TYR A 365 19.63 -13.65 14.75
N TRP A 366 19.82 -12.44 14.23
CA TRP A 366 19.60 -12.13 12.82
C TRP A 366 20.48 -12.99 11.91
N ILE A 367 21.75 -13.18 12.28
CA ILE A 367 22.69 -13.99 11.52
C ILE A 367 22.30 -15.47 11.59
N ALA A 368 22.08 -16.01 12.79
CA ALA A 368 21.74 -17.42 12.97
C ALA A 368 20.43 -17.78 12.26
N HIS A 369 19.40 -16.94 12.38
CA HIS A 369 18.10 -17.16 11.75
C HIS A 369 18.18 -17.07 10.22
N SER A 370 18.86 -16.05 9.69
CA SER A 370 19.06 -15.91 8.24
C SER A 370 19.77 -17.12 7.62
N LEU A 371 20.85 -17.57 8.28
CA LEU A 371 21.61 -18.74 7.88
C LEU A 371 20.76 -20.02 7.95
N ASP A 372 19.95 -20.17 9.00
CA ASP A 372 19.03 -21.29 9.17
C ASP A 372 17.95 -21.34 8.06
N LEU A 373 17.33 -20.19 7.74
CA LEU A 373 16.38 -20.09 6.62
C LEU A 373 17.03 -20.40 5.27
N MET A 374 18.29 -20.04 5.08
CA MET A 374 19.02 -20.36 3.85
C MET A 374 19.51 -21.82 3.80
N GLY A 375 19.27 -22.63 4.84
CA GLY A 375 19.75 -24.02 4.91
C GLY A 375 21.26 -24.12 5.11
N MET A 376 21.88 -23.07 5.67
CA MET A 376 23.32 -22.96 5.92
C MET A 376 23.60 -22.62 7.41
N PRO A 377 23.04 -23.38 8.38
CA PRO A 377 23.09 -23.02 9.80
C PRO A 377 24.52 -22.92 10.33
N LEU A 378 24.70 -22.18 11.43
CA LEU A 378 25.97 -22.16 12.17
C LEU A 378 26.29 -23.57 12.71
N GLN A 379 27.54 -24.00 12.53
CA GLN A 379 28.02 -25.32 12.95
C GLN A 379 29.40 -25.23 13.62
N GLY A 380 29.78 -26.30 14.31
CA GLY A 380 31.10 -26.47 14.89
C GLY A 380 31.49 -25.36 15.87
N ALA A 381 32.72 -24.85 15.73
CA ALA A 381 33.27 -23.83 16.63
C ALA A 381 32.43 -22.55 16.66
N MET A 382 31.83 -22.14 15.53
CA MET A 382 31.03 -20.91 15.49
C MET A 382 29.71 -21.07 16.24
N GLN A 383 29.08 -22.24 16.16
CA GLN A 383 27.88 -22.57 16.93
C GLN A 383 28.18 -22.59 18.44
N ALA A 384 29.25 -23.29 18.85
CA ALA A 384 29.69 -23.34 20.25
C ALA A 384 30.01 -21.93 20.80
N ARG A 385 30.68 -21.09 20.01
CA ARG A 385 30.98 -19.69 20.35
C ARG A 385 29.72 -18.85 20.50
N ALA A 386 28.74 -19.00 19.60
CA ALA A 386 27.49 -18.26 19.66
C ALA A 386 26.72 -18.59 20.96
N ILE A 387 26.57 -19.88 21.29
CA ILE A 387 25.92 -20.33 22.54
C ILE A 387 26.64 -19.72 23.75
N SER A 388 27.97 -19.91 23.83
CA SER A 388 28.76 -19.39 24.94
C SER A 388 28.63 -17.87 25.07
N THR A 389 28.71 -17.13 23.95
CA THR A 389 28.59 -15.66 23.93
C THR A 389 27.24 -15.19 24.46
N LEU A 390 26.15 -15.81 24.01
CA LEU A 390 24.80 -15.46 24.46
C LEU A 390 24.63 -15.68 25.97
N LEU A 391 25.15 -16.77 26.50
CA LEU A 391 25.09 -17.06 27.94
C LEU A 391 25.88 -16.04 28.78
N HIS A 392 26.95 -15.43 28.23
CA HIS A 392 27.66 -14.33 28.90
C HIS A 392 26.90 -13.01 28.89
N PHE A 393 25.79 -12.91 28.15
CA PHE A 393 24.93 -11.72 28.16
C PHE A 393 23.81 -11.84 29.20
N GLN A 394 23.64 -13.01 29.82
CA GLN A 394 22.63 -13.22 30.84
C GLN A 394 23.02 -12.47 32.13
N ASP A 395 22.08 -11.68 32.66
CA ASP A 395 22.19 -11.11 34.00
C ASP A 395 21.64 -12.15 35.00
N VAL A 396 22.53 -13.00 35.50
CA VAL A 396 22.16 -14.10 36.40
C VAL A 396 21.70 -13.61 37.78
N GLU A 397 22.05 -12.38 38.17
CA GLU A 397 21.68 -11.81 39.46
C GLU A 397 20.31 -11.15 39.41
N ARG A 398 20.01 -10.40 38.34
CA ARG A 398 18.78 -9.59 38.23
C ARG A 398 17.75 -10.16 37.27
N GLY A 399 18.16 -11.04 36.36
CA GLY A 399 17.31 -11.69 35.36
C GLY A 399 17.37 -11.04 33.98
N GLY A 400 17.06 -11.85 32.96
CA GLY A 400 17.08 -11.42 31.57
C GLY A 400 18.46 -11.50 30.91
N PHE A 401 18.51 -11.17 29.62
CA PHE A 401 19.75 -11.00 28.86
C PHE A 401 19.91 -9.54 28.46
N GLY A 402 21.12 -9.02 28.60
CA GLY A 402 21.51 -7.70 28.12
C GLY A 402 21.96 -7.72 26.66
N GLY A 403 22.29 -6.53 26.16
CA GLY A 403 22.80 -6.34 24.80
C GLY A 403 24.23 -6.85 24.57
N GLY A 404 24.97 -7.08 25.66
CA GLY A 404 26.36 -7.54 25.70
C GLY A 404 26.79 -7.88 27.14
N PRO A 405 28.03 -8.33 27.37
CA PRO A 405 28.50 -8.76 28.69
C PRO A 405 28.48 -7.59 29.68
N GLY A 406 27.91 -7.84 30.87
CA GLY A 406 27.81 -6.84 31.95
C GLY A 406 26.76 -5.75 31.74
N GLN A 407 25.97 -5.81 30.66
CA GLN A 407 24.80 -4.94 30.49
C GLN A 407 23.59 -5.55 31.21
N ILE A 408 22.72 -4.69 31.75
CA ILE A 408 21.49 -5.11 32.45
C ILE A 408 20.56 -5.90 31.52
N GLY A 409 19.72 -6.76 32.11
CA GLY A 409 18.64 -7.43 31.39
C GLY A 409 17.72 -6.45 30.66
N HIS A 410 17.36 -6.80 29.43
CA HIS A 410 16.48 -6.00 28.57
C HIS A 410 15.59 -6.92 27.73
N LEU A 411 14.28 -6.68 27.67
CA LEU A 411 13.31 -7.63 27.09
C LEU A 411 13.57 -7.94 25.61
N MET A 412 13.91 -6.94 24.81
CA MET A 412 14.26 -7.16 23.39
C MET A 412 15.54 -7.98 23.21
N SER A 413 16.57 -7.76 24.04
CA SER A 413 17.80 -8.56 24.02
C SER A 413 17.57 -9.98 24.54
N THR A 414 16.67 -10.13 25.52
CA THR A 414 16.21 -11.42 26.04
C THR A 414 15.49 -12.23 24.97
N TYR A 415 14.56 -11.61 24.23
CA TYR A 415 13.93 -12.22 23.05
C TYR A 415 14.98 -12.69 22.05
N ALA A 416 15.90 -11.80 21.65
CA ALA A 416 16.93 -12.12 20.68
C ALA A 416 17.83 -13.28 21.16
N ALA A 417 18.26 -13.26 22.42
CA ALA A 417 19.09 -14.31 22.99
C ALA A 417 18.38 -15.66 23.07
N VAL A 418 17.11 -15.69 23.53
CA VAL A 418 16.32 -16.92 23.62
C VAL A 418 16.01 -17.50 22.24
N CYS A 419 15.60 -16.65 21.28
CA CYS A 419 15.37 -17.09 19.90
C CYS A 419 16.67 -17.59 19.24
N ALA A 420 17.80 -16.91 19.46
CA ALA A 420 19.09 -17.38 18.98
C ALA A 420 19.47 -18.73 19.62
N LEU A 421 19.30 -18.89 20.94
CA LEU A 421 19.55 -20.15 21.65
C LEU A 421 18.60 -21.27 21.20
N ALA A 422 17.37 -20.96 20.79
CA ALA A 422 16.48 -21.96 20.19
C ALA A 422 17.03 -22.47 18.84
N ILE A 423 17.65 -21.59 18.05
CA ILE A 423 18.23 -21.91 16.74
C ILE A 423 19.56 -22.66 16.88
N VAL A 424 20.51 -22.11 17.65
CA VAL A 424 21.89 -22.62 17.73
C VAL A 424 22.11 -23.60 18.88
N GLY A 425 21.27 -23.58 19.90
CA GLY A 425 21.46 -24.33 21.14
C GLY A 425 20.73 -25.67 21.20
N GLY A 426 20.73 -26.22 22.41
CA GLY A 426 20.09 -27.50 22.74
C GLY A 426 20.19 -27.81 24.24
N PRO A 427 19.70 -28.98 24.67
CA PRO A 427 19.83 -29.43 26.05
C PRO A 427 21.29 -29.51 26.51
N GLY A 428 21.54 -29.42 27.81
CA GLY A 428 22.86 -29.53 28.40
C GLY A 428 23.49 -28.18 28.78
N GLY A 429 24.65 -28.25 29.43
CA GLY A 429 25.36 -27.07 29.94
C GLY A 429 26.03 -26.22 28.84
N ALA A 430 26.65 -25.11 29.25
CA ALA A 430 27.37 -24.22 28.34
C ALA A 430 28.61 -24.89 27.71
N PRO A 431 28.95 -24.59 26.43
CA PRO A 431 30.24 -24.94 25.84
C PRO A 431 31.41 -24.34 26.63
N SER A 432 32.39 -25.18 26.98
CA SER A 432 33.67 -24.73 27.54
C SER A 432 34.62 -24.19 26.46
N ALA A 433 35.72 -23.56 26.87
CA ALA A 433 36.76 -23.11 25.94
C ALA A 433 37.32 -24.26 25.07
N ALA A 434 37.49 -25.46 25.66
CA ALA A 434 37.94 -26.64 24.93
C ALA A 434 36.87 -27.17 23.96
N ASP A 435 35.60 -27.08 24.33
CA ASP A 435 34.49 -27.46 23.42
C ASP A 435 34.46 -26.51 22.22
N ILE A 436 34.62 -25.21 22.45
CA ILE A 436 34.70 -24.17 21.40
C ILE A 436 35.86 -24.44 20.43
N GLU A 437 37.08 -24.66 20.95
CA GLU A 437 38.27 -24.91 20.13
C GLU A 437 38.10 -26.17 19.26
N GLN A 438 37.44 -27.19 19.79
CA GLN A 438 37.21 -28.46 19.11
C GLN A 438 35.91 -28.50 18.30
N GLY A 439 35.12 -27.42 18.30
CA GLY A 439 33.84 -27.34 17.62
C GLY A 439 32.74 -28.26 18.16
N ARG A 440 32.81 -28.64 19.43
CA ARG A 440 31.82 -29.47 20.12
C ARG A 440 30.75 -28.60 20.78
N SER A 441 29.47 -28.94 20.61
CA SER A 441 28.36 -28.18 21.20
C SER A 441 27.16 -29.08 21.54
N VAL A 442 26.03 -28.93 20.85
CA VAL A 442 24.78 -29.67 21.08
C VAL A 442 24.99 -31.18 20.96
N ASP A 443 25.85 -31.61 20.04
CA ASP A 443 26.19 -33.01 19.75
C ASP A 443 26.82 -33.76 20.94
N VAL A 444 27.39 -33.04 21.90
CA VAL A 444 28.00 -33.60 23.11
C VAL A 444 27.31 -33.16 24.41
N GLY A 445 26.05 -32.70 24.32
CA GLY A 445 25.30 -32.22 25.49
C GLY A 445 25.83 -30.89 26.04
N ARG A 446 26.39 -30.05 25.18
CA ARG A 446 26.83 -28.68 25.49
C ARG A 446 25.99 -27.65 24.73
N GLY A 447 24.67 -27.80 24.80
CA GLY A 447 23.73 -26.95 24.05
C GLY A 447 23.34 -25.65 24.76
N GLY A 448 23.62 -25.51 26.06
CA GLY A 448 23.46 -24.28 26.83
C GLY A 448 22.07 -24.03 27.44
N TRP A 449 21.03 -24.81 27.10
CA TRP A 449 19.69 -24.56 27.63
C TRP A 449 19.56 -24.76 29.14
N ASP A 450 20.37 -25.65 29.73
CA ASP A 450 20.39 -25.88 31.18
C ASP A 450 20.95 -24.67 31.97
N CYS A 451 21.59 -23.72 31.27
CA CYS A 451 22.18 -22.53 31.85
C CYS A 451 21.27 -21.29 31.72
N ILE A 452 20.04 -21.43 31.24
CA ILE A 452 19.06 -20.34 31.23
C ILE A 452 18.44 -20.25 32.62
N GLU A 453 18.67 -19.15 33.33
CA GLU A 453 18.22 -18.91 34.71
C GLU A 453 16.73 -18.55 34.73
N LYS A 454 15.89 -19.57 34.57
CA LYS A 454 14.43 -19.46 34.41
C LYS A 454 13.74 -18.79 35.60
N GLU A 455 14.16 -19.08 36.83
CA GLU A 455 13.54 -18.54 38.05
C GLU A 455 13.79 -17.03 38.17
N THR A 456 15.06 -16.62 38.04
CA THR A 456 15.45 -15.19 38.06
C THR A 456 14.81 -14.45 36.88
N LEU A 457 14.77 -15.06 35.68
CA LEU A 457 14.11 -14.48 34.52
C LEU A 457 12.62 -14.25 34.75
N TYR A 458 11.89 -15.21 35.33
CA TYR A 458 10.47 -15.04 35.64
C TYR A 458 10.23 -13.95 36.68
N ALA A 459 10.99 -13.97 37.78
CA ALA A 459 10.89 -12.95 38.83
C ALA A 459 11.15 -11.54 38.28
N TRP A 460 12.12 -11.41 37.37
CA TRP A 460 12.42 -10.16 36.67
C TRP A 460 11.29 -9.71 35.75
N MET A 461 10.72 -10.60 34.92
CA MET A 461 9.56 -10.24 34.08
C MET A 461 8.37 -9.76 34.92
N MET A 462 8.13 -10.40 36.06
CA MET A 462 7.09 -9.97 37.01
C MET A 462 7.39 -8.61 37.64
N HIS A 463 8.67 -8.30 37.93
CA HIS A 463 9.08 -6.98 38.41
C HIS A 463 8.84 -5.87 37.37
N LEU A 464 8.92 -6.18 36.08
CA LEU A 464 8.68 -5.22 34.99
C LEU A 464 7.20 -5.03 34.66
N LYS A 465 6.33 -5.94 35.11
CA LYS A 465 4.90 -5.94 34.82
C LYS A 465 4.21 -4.72 35.45
N GLN A 466 3.38 -4.06 34.67
CA GLN A 466 2.61 -2.89 35.09
C GLN A 466 1.15 -3.26 35.42
N PRO A 467 0.44 -2.44 36.23
CA PRO A 467 -0.94 -2.72 36.63
C PRO A 467 -1.96 -2.75 35.49
N ASP A 468 -1.66 -2.15 34.34
CA ASP A 468 -2.49 -2.20 33.13
C ASP A 468 -2.24 -3.46 32.28
N GLY A 469 -1.28 -4.31 32.66
CA GLY A 469 -0.89 -5.51 31.91
C GLY A 469 0.27 -5.27 30.93
N SER A 470 0.72 -4.03 30.76
CA SER A 470 1.93 -3.72 30.00
C SER A 470 3.20 -4.12 30.75
N PHE A 471 4.35 -3.96 30.09
CA PHE A 471 5.67 -4.25 30.67
C PHE A 471 6.64 -3.13 30.35
N LEU A 472 7.46 -2.75 31.33
CA LEU A 472 8.68 -1.99 31.08
C LEU A 472 9.67 -2.84 30.29
N VAL A 473 10.45 -2.25 29.39
CA VAL A 473 11.47 -3.00 28.61
C VAL A 473 12.66 -3.46 29.48
N HIS A 474 12.95 -2.72 30.54
CA HIS A 474 13.89 -2.98 31.63
C HIS A 474 13.56 -2.05 32.80
N GLU A 475 14.23 -2.17 33.93
CA GLU A 475 14.01 -1.27 35.08
C GLU A 475 14.22 0.20 34.66
N GLN A 476 13.23 1.06 34.88
CA GLN A 476 13.21 2.48 34.44
C GLN A 476 13.23 2.70 32.90
N GLY A 477 12.98 1.66 32.11
CA GLY A 477 12.87 1.77 30.65
C GLY A 477 11.52 2.29 30.18
N GLU A 478 11.33 2.37 28.86
CA GLU A 478 10.05 2.67 28.25
C GLU A 478 9.03 1.53 28.40
N ILE A 479 7.76 1.85 28.13
CA ILE A 479 6.67 0.90 27.98
C ILE A 479 6.19 0.96 26.53
N ASP A 480 6.16 -0.19 25.87
CA ASP A 480 5.46 -0.37 24.61
C ASP A 480 5.19 -1.86 24.34
N VAL A 481 4.43 -2.14 23.29
CA VAL A 481 3.98 -3.49 22.95
C VAL A 481 5.11 -4.42 22.50
N ARG A 482 6.33 -3.90 22.20
CA ARG A 482 7.50 -4.78 21.95
C ARG A 482 7.86 -5.55 23.22
N ALA A 483 7.82 -4.89 24.38
CA ALA A 483 8.06 -5.54 25.67
C ALA A 483 7.07 -6.69 25.90
N THR A 484 5.79 -6.42 25.62
CA THR A 484 4.71 -7.40 25.74
C THR A 484 4.93 -8.60 24.83
N TYR A 485 5.26 -8.37 23.56
CA TYR A 485 5.59 -9.43 22.62
C TYR A 485 6.79 -10.26 23.08
N CYS A 486 7.86 -9.61 23.55
CA CYS A 486 9.05 -10.30 24.05
C CYS A 486 8.72 -11.20 25.25
N VAL A 487 7.93 -10.73 26.21
CA VAL A 487 7.49 -11.53 27.37
C VAL A 487 6.66 -12.73 26.92
N VAL A 488 5.66 -12.51 26.06
CA VAL A 488 4.78 -13.58 25.57
C VAL A 488 5.59 -14.67 24.86
N VAL A 489 6.53 -14.29 24.00
CA VAL A 489 7.38 -15.25 23.27
C VAL A 489 8.33 -15.99 24.21
N VAL A 490 9.08 -15.26 25.04
CA VAL A 490 10.10 -15.86 25.93
C VAL A 490 9.44 -16.78 26.94
N ALA A 491 8.35 -16.35 27.57
CA ALA A 491 7.61 -17.18 28.52
C ALA A 491 6.99 -18.40 27.85
N SER A 492 6.46 -18.26 26.63
CA SER A 492 5.92 -19.37 25.86
C SER A 492 7.00 -20.40 25.53
N LEU A 493 8.15 -20.00 25.00
CA LEU A 493 9.23 -20.91 24.60
C LEU A 493 9.88 -21.64 25.78
N LEU A 494 10.01 -20.98 26.94
CA LEU A 494 10.72 -21.53 28.10
C LEU A 494 9.83 -22.29 29.09
N GLY A 495 8.51 -22.27 28.89
CA GLY A 495 7.54 -22.88 29.80
C GLY A 495 7.31 -22.07 31.08
N LEU A 496 7.37 -20.74 30.99
CA LEU A 496 7.27 -19.80 32.13
C LEU A 496 5.93 -19.06 32.19
N VAL A 497 4.95 -19.48 31.38
CA VAL A 497 3.63 -18.85 31.39
C VAL A 497 2.90 -19.18 32.69
N THR A 498 2.30 -18.15 33.29
CA THR A 498 1.42 -18.24 34.46
C THR A 498 0.22 -17.32 34.28
N GLU A 499 -0.82 -17.57 35.08
CA GLU A 499 -2.01 -16.72 35.18
C GLU A 499 -1.66 -15.26 35.49
N GLU A 500 -0.78 -15.05 36.47
CA GLU A 500 -0.36 -13.72 36.93
C GLU A 500 0.45 -12.98 35.86
N LEU A 501 1.33 -13.68 35.15
CA LEU A 501 2.14 -13.06 34.09
C LEU A 501 1.26 -12.54 32.95
N LEU A 502 0.23 -13.30 32.57
CA LEU A 502 -0.67 -12.95 31.45
C LEU A 502 -1.86 -12.06 31.85
N ASP A 503 -2.06 -11.80 33.14
CA ASP A 503 -3.16 -10.96 33.60
C ASP A 503 -3.10 -9.55 32.99
N GLY A 504 -4.24 -9.04 32.52
CA GLY A 504 -4.35 -7.73 31.86
C GLY A 504 -3.68 -7.59 30.48
N VAL A 505 -2.80 -8.52 30.06
CA VAL A 505 -2.01 -8.37 28.83
C VAL A 505 -2.88 -8.24 27.59
N GLY A 506 -3.94 -9.05 27.49
CA GLY A 506 -4.88 -8.99 26.37
C GLY A 506 -5.59 -7.64 26.26
N ALA A 507 -5.97 -7.04 27.40
CA ALA A 507 -6.61 -5.74 27.45
C ALA A 507 -5.66 -4.61 27.04
N TYR A 508 -4.41 -4.65 27.51
CA TYR A 508 -3.37 -3.70 27.09
C TYR A 508 -3.13 -3.78 25.57
N VAL A 509 -2.96 -4.99 25.01
CA VAL A 509 -2.78 -5.18 23.57
C VAL A 509 -3.94 -4.59 22.76
N ALA A 510 -5.18 -4.84 23.16
CA ALA A 510 -6.35 -4.29 22.48
C ALA A 510 -6.40 -2.76 22.53
N SER A 511 -6.01 -2.16 23.67
CA SER A 511 -5.99 -0.70 23.85
C SER A 511 -4.97 0.03 22.95
N CYS A 512 -3.99 -0.70 22.39
CA CYS A 512 -3.03 -0.14 21.45
C CYS A 512 -3.60 0.04 20.02
N GLN A 513 -4.80 -0.47 19.72
CA GLN A 513 -5.38 -0.35 18.37
C GLN A 513 -5.82 1.09 18.08
N THR A 514 -5.47 1.60 16.89
CA THR A 514 -5.77 2.98 16.49
C THR A 514 -7.00 3.06 15.59
N TYR A 515 -7.47 4.29 15.35
CA TYR A 515 -8.55 4.56 14.39
C TYR A 515 -8.24 4.11 12.95
N GLU A 516 -6.96 3.93 12.59
CA GLU A 516 -6.57 3.46 11.26
C GLU A 516 -6.88 1.97 11.08
N GLY A 517 -6.87 1.20 12.18
CA GLY A 517 -7.08 -0.25 12.23
C GLY A 517 -5.85 -1.03 12.71
N GLY A 518 -4.64 -0.50 12.51
CA GLY A 518 -3.39 -1.07 13.05
C GLY A 518 -3.17 -0.72 14.52
N PHE A 519 -1.99 -1.03 15.06
CA PHE A 519 -1.65 -0.79 16.46
C PHE A 519 -0.51 0.22 16.60
N ALA A 520 -0.64 1.09 17.60
CA ALA A 520 0.41 2.00 18.06
C ALA A 520 1.39 1.30 19.01
N ALA A 521 2.43 2.02 19.43
CA ALA A 521 3.43 1.51 20.35
C ALA A 521 2.85 1.17 21.73
N MET A 522 1.97 2.02 22.24
CA MET A 522 1.43 1.92 23.60
C MET A 522 0.03 2.54 23.65
N SER A 523 -0.64 2.43 24.79
CA SER A 523 -1.87 3.16 25.12
C SER A 523 -1.64 4.13 26.29
N CYS A 524 -2.59 5.03 26.51
CA CYS A 524 -2.51 6.03 27.57
C CYS A 524 -2.83 5.38 28.91
N ALA A 525 -1.80 5.18 29.72
CA ALA A 525 -1.97 4.60 31.05
C ALA A 525 -2.59 5.62 32.01
N GLU A 526 -3.83 5.37 32.43
CA GLU A 526 -4.50 6.13 33.49
C GLU A 526 -4.53 5.32 34.78
N TYR A 527 -3.84 5.79 35.83
CA TYR A 527 -3.75 5.10 37.11
C TYR A 527 -4.42 5.86 38.24
N ALA A 528 -4.96 5.12 39.19
CA ALA A 528 -5.43 5.60 40.48
C ALA A 528 -4.74 4.84 41.63
N VAL A 529 -4.50 5.54 42.73
CA VAL A 529 -4.07 4.91 43.99
C VAL A 529 -5.30 4.71 44.86
N ARG A 530 -5.62 3.46 45.19
CA ARG A 530 -6.67 3.10 46.16
C ARG A 530 -6.10 2.12 47.17
N ASP A 531 -6.25 2.42 48.44
CA ASP A 531 -5.73 1.60 49.56
C ASP A 531 -4.22 1.28 49.45
N GLY A 532 -3.44 2.23 48.91
CA GLY A 532 -2.00 2.06 48.70
C GLY A 532 -1.62 1.18 47.50
N ILE A 533 -2.59 0.71 46.72
CA ILE A 533 -2.38 -0.11 45.52
C ILE A 533 -2.61 0.76 44.27
N VAL A 534 -1.66 0.75 43.35
CA VAL A 534 -1.79 1.38 42.03
C VAL A 534 -2.63 0.47 41.13
N ARG A 535 -3.69 1.01 40.53
CA ARG A 535 -4.58 0.27 39.62
C ARG A 535 -4.98 1.15 38.44
N PRO A 536 -5.34 0.58 37.28
CA PRO A 536 -5.96 1.33 36.20
C PRO A 536 -7.21 2.07 36.68
N LEU A 537 -7.40 3.32 36.24
CA LEU A 537 -8.53 4.17 36.61
C LEU A 537 -9.86 3.66 36.00
N GLY A 538 -9.78 3.05 34.82
CA GLY A 538 -10.91 2.51 34.06
C GLY A 538 -10.56 1.19 33.36
N ALA A 539 -11.40 0.78 32.41
CA ALA A 539 -11.17 -0.42 31.62
C ALA A 539 -9.95 -0.21 30.69
N VAL A 540 -8.90 -1.02 30.87
CA VAL A 540 -7.66 -0.89 30.09
C VAL A 540 -7.93 -0.98 28.59
N ALA A 541 -8.77 -1.92 28.15
CA ALA A 541 -9.08 -2.12 26.73
C ALA A 541 -9.72 -0.89 26.04
N GLU A 542 -10.24 0.06 26.81
CA GLU A 542 -10.86 1.30 26.33
C GLU A 542 -9.90 2.51 26.38
N GLN A 543 -8.68 2.32 26.89
CA GLN A 543 -7.68 3.38 26.92
C GLN A 543 -7.26 3.78 25.50
N ALA A 544 -7.01 5.07 25.33
CA ALA A 544 -6.65 5.62 24.02
C ALA A 544 -5.23 5.19 23.61
N ALA A 545 -5.10 4.60 22.43
CA ALA A 545 -3.80 4.36 21.80
C ALA A 545 -2.97 5.66 21.70
N GLN A 546 -1.66 5.54 21.91
CA GLN A 546 -0.70 6.64 21.87
C GLN A 546 0.33 6.38 20.77
N GLY A 547 0.20 7.14 19.69
CA GLY A 547 1.05 7.02 18.51
C GLY A 547 0.26 6.60 17.26
N GLU A 548 0.97 6.55 16.14
CA GLU A 548 0.44 6.14 14.84
C GLU A 548 0.41 4.61 14.74
N ALA A 549 -0.51 4.06 13.92
CA ALA A 549 -0.45 2.65 13.58
C ALA A 549 0.87 2.35 12.85
N HIS A 550 1.60 1.32 13.29
CA HIS A 550 2.90 1.00 12.72
C HIS A 550 3.14 -0.50 12.66
N GLY A 551 3.60 -1.01 11.52
CA GLY A 551 3.79 -2.43 11.23
C GLY A 551 4.55 -3.21 12.29
N GLY A 552 5.69 -2.67 12.74
CA GLY A 552 6.46 -3.28 13.83
C GLY A 552 5.66 -3.49 15.12
N TYR A 553 4.89 -2.48 15.56
CA TYR A 553 4.05 -2.57 16.76
C TYR A 553 2.80 -3.41 16.51
N ALA A 554 2.18 -3.28 15.33
CA ALA A 554 1.05 -4.11 14.90
C ALA A 554 1.40 -5.60 14.88
N PHE A 555 2.58 -5.98 14.39
CA PHE A 555 3.05 -7.35 14.47
C PHE A 555 3.22 -7.81 15.91
N CYS A 556 3.88 -7.02 16.76
CA CYS A 556 4.06 -7.36 18.18
C CYS A 556 2.71 -7.55 18.88
N ALA A 557 1.78 -6.62 18.69
CA ALA A 557 0.43 -6.66 19.24
C ALA A 557 -0.35 -7.88 18.74
N LEU A 558 -0.37 -8.12 17.43
CA LEU A 558 -1.15 -9.20 16.83
C LEU A 558 -0.57 -10.57 17.12
N ALA A 559 0.75 -10.72 17.13
CA ALA A 559 1.40 -11.98 17.50
C ALA A 559 1.15 -12.32 18.98
N SER A 560 1.20 -11.32 19.88
CA SER A 560 0.76 -11.47 21.27
C SER A 560 -0.72 -11.83 21.36
N HIS A 561 -1.59 -11.13 20.62
CA HIS A 561 -3.02 -11.40 20.58
C HIS A 561 -3.32 -12.83 20.11
N ALA A 562 -2.70 -13.28 19.03
CA ALA A 562 -2.85 -14.64 18.49
C ALA A 562 -2.46 -15.69 19.53
N GLN A 563 -1.37 -15.48 20.27
CA GLN A 563 -0.95 -16.40 21.32
C GLN A 563 -1.93 -16.42 22.51
N LEU A 564 -2.50 -15.25 22.87
CA LEU A 564 -3.46 -15.11 23.97
C LEU A 564 -4.87 -15.61 23.62
N ALA A 565 -5.30 -15.42 22.38
CA ALA A 565 -6.64 -15.79 21.91
C ALA A 565 -6.86 -17.30 22.00
N LEU A 566 -5.80 -18.06 21.77
CA LEU A 566 -5.82 -19.52 21.79
C LEU A 566 -5.91 -20.11 23.21
N VAL A 567 -5.78 -19.28 24.25
CA VAL A 567 -5.92 -19.63 25.66
C VAL A 567 -7.01 -18.80 26.37
N ASP A 568 -7.92 -18.21 25.61
CA ASP A 568 -9.05 -17.41 26.09
C ASP A 568 -8.63 -16.21 26.96
N ARG A 569 -7.51 -15.56 26.59
CA ARG A 569 -6.94 -14.39 27.28
C ARG A 569 -6.82 -13.15 26.41
N ALA A 570 -7.20 -13.23 25.13
CA ALA A 570 -7.22 -12.06 24.27
C ALA A 570 -8.45 -11.21 24.53
N ALA A 571 -8.28 -9.89 24.54
CA ALA A 571 -9.41 -8.98 24.49
C ALA A 571 -9.88 -8.81 23.02
N PRO A 572 -11.15 -8.43 22.79
CA PRO A 572 -11.64 -8.14 21.44
C PRO A 572 -10.87 -7.00 20.78
N ILE A 573 -10.65 -7.12 19.47
CA ILE A 573 -10.05 -6.09 18.60
C ILE A 573 -10.95 -5.85 17.39
N ALA A 574 -10.85 -4.68 16.77
CA ALA A 574 -11.57 -4.35 15.54
C ALA A 574 -10.89 -5.03 14.33
N THR A 575 -11.22 -6.31 14.10
CA THR A 575 -10.57 -7.15 13.09
C THR A 575 -10.76 -6.63 11.66
N GLU A 576 -11.95 -6.15 11.30
CA GLU A 576 -12.21 -5.62 9.95
C GLU A 576 -11.34 -4.39 9.64
N ALA A 577 -11.20 -3.48 10.61
CA ALA A 577 -10.33 -2.31 10.49
C ALA A 577 -8.85 -2.74 10.37
N LEU A 578 -8.42 -3.74 11.14
CA LEU A 578 -7.08 -4.30 11.06
C LEU A 578 -6.78 -4.91 9.68
N VAL A 579 -7.70 -5.71 9.13
CA VAL A 579 -7.56 -6.30 7.79
C VAL A 579 -7.38 -5.18 6.76
N ARG A 580 -8.29 -4.20 6.76
CA ARG A 580 -8.24 -3.05 5.86
C ARG A 580 -6.90 -2.32 5.94
N TRP A 581 -6.43 -2.02 7.16
CA TRP A 581 -5.17 -1.33 7.35
C TRP A 581 -3.99 -2.17 6.89
N ALA A 582 -3.90 -3.44 7.30
CA ALA A 582 -2.76 -4.30 7.03
C ALA A 582 -2.55 -4.53 5.51
N VAL A 583 -3.62 -4.81 4.76
CA VAL A 583 -3.52 -5.02 3.30
C VAL A 583 -3.17 -3.73 2.55
N SER A 584 -3.59 -2.56 3.06
CA SER A 584 -3.28 -1.27 2.45
C SER A 584 -1.81 -0.85 2.54
N LEU A 585 -1.00 -1.56 3.35
CA LEU A 585 0.43 -1.29 3.49
C LEU A 585 1.27 -1.92 2.38
N GLN A 586 0.70 -2.82 1.58
CA GLN A 586 1.40 -3.35 0.41
C GLN A 586 1.48 -2.25 -0.65
N GLY A 587 2.70 -1.95 -1.09
CA GLY A 587 2.99 -1.02 -2.16
C GLY A 587 2.46 -1.53 -3.49
N THR A 588 2.25 -0.59 -4.42
CA THR A 588 1.80 -0.91 -5.77
C THR A 588 2.86 -1.70 -6.55
N ALA A 589 2.50 -2.18 -7.74
CA ALA A 589 3.47 -2.79 -8.66
C ALA A 589 4.64 -1.85 -8.99
N TYR A 590 4.40 -0.54 -9.08
CA TYR A 590 5.45 0.45 -9.36
C TYR A 590 6.44 0.61 -8.18
N GLU A 591 5.98 0.34 -6.96
CA GLU A 591 6.81 0.21 -5.75
C GLU A 591 7.39 -1.22 -5.58
N GLY A 592 7.25 -2.07 -6.61
CA GLY A 592 7.75 -3.44 -6.63
C GLY A 592 7.02 -4.40 -5.70
N GLY A 593 5.88 -4.02 -5.11
CA GLY A 593 5.10 -4.90 -4.22
C GLY A 593 5.63 -5.06 -2.79
N GLY A 594 6.59 -4.21 -2.37
CA GLY A 594 7.11 -4.18 -1.00
C GLY A 594 6.11 -3.61 -0.01
N PHE A 595 6.39 -3.68 1.29
CA PHE A 595 5.49 -3.13 2.31
C PHE A 595 6.05 -1.85 2.92
N ARG A 596 5.16 -0.91 3.25
CA ARG A 596 5.46 0.25 4.09
C ARG A 596 5.09 -0.02 5.55
N GLY A 597 5.77 0.65 6.48
CA GLY A 597 5.51 0.46 7.90
C GLY A 597 4.26 1.18 8.41
N ARG A 598 3.81 2.22 7.73
CA ARG A 598 2.66 3.05 8.11
C ARG A 598 2.19 3.91 6.94
N THR A 599 0.99 4.46 7.05
CA THR A 599 0.34 5.26 6.00
C THR A 599 1.25 6.38 5.50
N ASN A 600 1.33 6.60 4.18
CA ASN A 600 2.11 7.69 3.57
C ASN A 600 3.62 7.69 3.88
N LYS A 601 4.21 6.51 4.14
CA LYS A 601 5.67 6.32 4.21
C LYS A 601 6.14 5.35 3.12
N LEU A 602 7.45 5.34 2.91
CA LEU A 602 8.10 4.54 1.87
C LEU A 602 8.06 3.06 2.21
N VAL A 603 8.08 2.23 1.16
CA VAL A 603 8.35 0.80 1.27
C VAL A 603 9.75 0.52 1.84
N ASP A 604 9.87 -0.59 2.57
CA ASP A 604 11.12 -1.06 3.19
C ASP A 604 11.04 -2.59 3.37
N GLY A 605 12.12 -3.29 2.98
CA GLY A 605 12.20 -4.74 2.96
C GLY A 605 11.98 -5.42 4.32
N CYS A 606 12.24 -4.75 5.45
CA CYS A 606 11.95 -5.35 6.76
C CYS A 606 10.44 -5.53 7.01
N TYR A 607 9.60 -4.69 6.42
CA TYR A 607 8.15 -4.80 6.53
C TYR A 607 7.57 -5.95 5.70
N GLY A 608 8.38 -6.59 4.83
CA GLY A 608 8.01 -7.90 4.27
C GLY A 608 7.72 -8.94 5.34
N TRP A 609 8.34 -8.82 6.53
CA TRP A 609 7.95 -9.58 7.73
C TRP A 609 6.88 -8.85 8.55
N PHE A 610 7.16 -7.63 9.01
CA PHE A 610 6.34 -6.95 10.02
C PHE A 610 4.95 -6.48 9.53
N CYS A 611 4.75 -6.30 8.22
CA CYS A 611 3.45 -5.94 7.64
C CYS A 611 2.94 -7.02 6.67
N GLY A 612 3.86 -7.64 5.94
CA GLY A 612 3.56 -8.70 4.98
C GLY A 612 3.40 -10.04 5.67
N GLY A 613 4.32 -10.95 5.37
CA GLY A 613 4.19 -12.36 5.70
C GLY A 613 4.01 -12.72 7.18
N GLY A 614 4.63 -12.00 8.11
CA GLY A 614 4.45 -12.25 9.55
C GLY A 614 3.07 -11.80 10.03
N LEU A 615 2.72 -10.54 9.78
CA LEU A 615 1.46 -9.93 10.21
C LEU A 615 0.25 -10.55 9.48
N LEU A 616 0.25 -10.59 8.15
CA LEU A 616 -0.89 -11.09 7.37
C LEU A 616 -1.15 -12.58 7.60
N THR A 617 -0.12 -13.39 7.88
CA THR A 617 -0.34 -14.78 8.30
C THR A 617 -1.05 -14.87 9.66
N CYS A 618 -0.74 -13.97 10.60
CA CYS A 618 -1.47 -13.88 11.86
C CYS A 618 -2.91 -13.39 11.66
N VAL A 619 -3.13 -12.41 10.76
CA VAL A 619 -4.48 -11.93 10.40
C VAL A 619 -5.30 -13.06 9.77
N GLU A 620 -4.74 -13.80 8.80
CA GLU A 620 -5.39 -14.96 8.18
C GLU A 620 -5.80 -16.01 9.21
N GLY A 621 -4.94 -16.27 10.21
CA GLY A 621 -5.24 -17.16 11.33
C GLY A 621 -6.42 -16.71 12.21
N LEU A 622 -6.78 -15.42 12.19
CA LEU A 622 -7.92 -14.88 12.92
C LEU A 622 -9.21 -14.86 12.10
N VAL A 623 -9.15 -14.54 10.81
CA VAL A 623 -10.34 -14.32 9.97
C VAL A 623 -10.81 -15.57 9.23
N HIS A 624 -9.92 -16.52 8.99
CA HIS A 624 -10.27 -17.76 8.29
C HIS A 624 -10.46 -18.92 9.27
N PRO A 625 -11.25 -19.94 8.89
CA PRO A 625 -11.38 -21.14 9.71
C PRO A 625 -10.02 -21.84 9.94
N PRO A 626 -9.86 -22.66 10.97
CA PRO A 626 -8.66 -23.49 11.13
C PRO A 626 -8.39 -24.36 9.90
N ALA A 627 -7.12 -24.76 9.71
CA ALA A 627 -6.73 -25.63 8.62
C ALA A 627 -7.52 -26.97 8.65
N PRO A 628 -7.92 -27.51 7.47
CA PRO A 628 -8.63 -28.78 7.37
C PRO A 628 -7.81 -29.95 7.93
N GLU A 629 -8.49 -31.04 8.32
CA GLU A 629 -7.89 -32.17 9.06
C GLU A 629 -6.92 -33.01 8.21
N GLU A 630 -7.08 -33.02 6.89
CA GLU A 630 -6.23 -33.70 5.92
C GLU A 630 -5.58 -32.66 5.00
N VAL A 631 -4.26 -32.50 5.10
CA VAL A 631 -3.46 -31.77 4.11
C VAL A 631 -2.99 -32.83 3.13
N GLU A 632 -3.68 -32.98 1.99
CA GLU A 632 -3.13 -33.77 0.90
C GLU A 632 -1.87 -33.07 0.40
N GLU A 633 -0.69 -33.66 0.66
CA GLU A 633 0.55 -33.28 -0.01
C GLU A 633 0.39 -33.64 -1.49
N ASP A 634 -0.08 -32.69 -2.30
CA ASP A 634 -0.12 -32.86 -3.74
C ASP A 634 1.32 -32.86 -4.28
N ASP A 635 1.84 -34.06 -4.56
CA ASP A 635 3.15 -34.32 -5.17
C ASP A 635 3.20 -33.95 -6.68
N GLY A 636 2.18 -33.26 -7.19
CA GLY A 636 2.04 -32.84 -8.58
C GLY A 636 3.07 -31.80 -9.03
N ASP A 637 3.66 -32.04 -10.21
CA ASP A 637 4.55 -31.11 -10.92
C ASP A 637 3.89 -29.73 -11.03
N ALA A 638 4.49 -28.73 -10.37
CA ALA A 638 3.95 -27.38 -10.24
C ALA A 638 3.97 -26.65 -11.60
N SER A 639 2.90 -26.81 -12.36
CA SER A 639 2.51 -25.87 -13.40
C SER A 639 2.10 -24.56 -12.73
N TRP A 640 2.58 -23.44 -13.26
CA TRP A 640 2.25 -22.08 -12.81
C TRP A 640 0.74 -21.75 -12.90
N ASP A 641 -0.04 -22.60 -13.56
CA ASP A 641 -1.48 -22.46 -13.82
C ASP A 641 -2.41 -22.94 -12.68
N SER A 642 -1.89 -23.49 -11.58
CA SER A 642 -2.74 -24.06 -10.50
C SER A 642 -2.85 -23.22 -9.22
N VAL A 643 -2.51 -21.93 -9.26
CA VAL A 643 -2.98 -20.98 -8.23
C VAL A 643 -4.46 -20.70 -8.52
N SER A 644 -5.32 -21.65 -8.17
CA SER A 644 -6.76 -21.55 -8.38
C SER A 644 -7.31 -20.29 -7.70
N GLU A 645 -8.04 -19.49 -8.47
CA GLU A 645 -8.62 -18.18 -8.16
C GLU A 645 -9.66 -18.15 -7.01
N HIS A 646 -9.64 -19.09 -6.05
CA HIS A 646 -10.64 -19.21 -4.96
C HIS A 646 -10.03 -19.59 -3.60
N ASP A 647 -9.16 -18.75 -3.04
CA ASP A 647 -8.96 -18.76 -1.60
C ASP A 647 -8.54 -17.36 -1.13
N GLY A 648 -9.15 -16.84 -0.07
CA GLY A 648 -9.00 -15.46 0.40
C GLY A 648 -7.61 -15.11 0.96
N ASP A 649 -6.54 -15.27 0.18
CA ASP A 649 -5.18 -14.85 0.52
C ASP A 649 -5.14 -13.33 0.67
N LEU A 650 -4.67 -12.86 1.83
CA LEU A 650 -4.62 -11.42 2.13
C LEU A 650 -3.30 -10.77 1.68
N LEU A 651 -2.36 -11.57 1.17
CA LEU A 651 -1.03 -11.13 0.77
C LEU A 651 -0.82 -11.41 -0.72
N ASP A 652 -0.46 -10.37 -1.49
CA ASP A 652 0.13 -10.60 -2.82
C ASP A 652 1.57 -11.12 -2.66
N ARG A 653 1.68 -12.46 -2.58
CA ARG A 653 2.94 -13.17 -2.36
C ARG A 653 3.90 -13.01 -3.53
N ALA A 654 3.39 -12.89 -4.76
CA ALA A 654 4.21 -12.75 -5.94
C ALA A 654 4.88 -11.37 -5.97
N ALA A 655 4.10 -10.32 -5.70
CA ALA A 655 4.61 -8.96 -5.64
C ALA A 655 5.66 -8.79 -4.52
N LEU A 656 5.42 -9.35 -3.33
CA LEU A 656 6.43 -9.28 -2.25
C LEU A 656 7.72 -10.06 -2.60
N GLN A 657 7.62 -11.19 -3.31
CA GLN A 657 8.80 -11.91 -3.81
C GLN A 657 9.59 -11.08 -4.84
N THR A 658 8.90 -10.34 -5.71
CA THR A 658 9.53 -9.40 -6.65
C THR A 658 10.35 -8.35 -5.89
N TYR A 659 9.78 -7.69 -4.88
CA TYR A 659 10.51 -6.71 -4.07
C TYR A 659 11.76 -7.33 -3.44
N ILE A 660 11.62 -8.48 -2.77
CA ILE A 660 12.74 -9.09 -2.03
C ILE A 660 13.87 -9.52 -2.98
N LEU A 661 13.54 -10.17 -4.10
CA LEU A 661 14.52 -10.79 -4.99
C LEU A 661 15.13 -9.79 -5.99
N ALA A 662 14.33 -8.85 -6.52
CA ALA A 662 14.79 -7.88 -7.51
C ALA A 662 15.28 -6.56 -6.90
N VAL A 663 14.69 -6.11 -5.79
CA VAL A 663 14.94 -4.77 -5.22
C VAL A 663 15.87 -4.82 -4.01
N ALA A 664 15.55 -5.64 -3.00
CA ALA A 664 16.26 -5.65 -1.71
C ALA A 664 17.61 -6.40 -1.76
N GLN A 665 17.81 -7.26 -2.75
CA GLN A 665 18.94 -8.17 -2.85
C GLN A 665 20.22 -7.48 -3.37
N GLN A 666 21.31 -7.53 -2.59
CA GLN A 666 22.60 -6.96 -3.00
C GLN A 666 23.53 -8.00 -3.64
N THR A 667 24.18 -7.64 -4.74
CA THR A 667 25.12 -8.52 -5.47
C THR A 667 26.35 -8.90 -4.64
N SER A 668 26.75 -8.06 -3.68
CA SER A 668 27.87 -8.31 -2.76
C SER A 668 27.50 -9.11 -1.51
N GLY A 669 26.22 -9.53 -1.39
CA GLY A 669 25.68 -10.21 -0.22
C GLY A 669 24.90 -9.28 0.72
N GLY A 670 24.02 -9.89 1.52
CA GLY A 670 23.02 -9.20 2.35
C GLY A 670 21.80 -8.67 1.56
N LEU A 671 20.73 -8.41 2.30
CA LEU A 671 19.55 -7.69 1.81
C LEU A 671 19.42 -6.36 2.55
N CYS A 672 18.76 -5.38 1.93
CA CYS A 672 18.62 -4.02 2.45
C CYS A 672 17.15 -3.59 2.58
N ASP A 673 16.98 -2.37 3.10
CA ASP A 673 15.72 -1.64 3.17
C ASP A 673 15.12 -1.43 1.75
N LYS A 674 15.80 -0.62 0.93
CA LYS A 674 15.38 -0.20 -0.40
C LYS A 674 16.62 0.19 -1.24
N PRO A 675 16.47 0.54 -2.53
CA PRO A 675 17.59 1.00 -3.36
C PRO A 675 18.36 2.16 -2.73
N GLY A 676 19.69 2.16 -2.89
CA GLY A 676 20.57 3.17 -2.32
C GLY A 676 20.90 3.01 -0.82
N LYS A 677 20.28 2.05 -0.11
CA LYS A 677 20.63 1.71 1.27
C LYS A 677 21.64 0.56 1.32
N ARG A 678 22.49 0.56 2.34
CA ARG A 678 23.46 -0.51 2.55
C ARG A 678 22.75 -1.74 3.14
N PRO A 679 23.18 -2.97 2.79
CA PRO A 679 22.66 -4.17 3.45
C PRO A 679 23.18 -4.24 4.89
N ASP A 680 22.37 -4.86 5.75
CA ASP A 680 22.71 -5.16 7.14
C ASP A 680 22.07 -6.48 7.58
N ALA A 681 22.46 -7.00 8.75
CA ALA A 681 21.95 -8.26 9.27
C ALA A 681 20.44 -8.20 9.59
N TYR A 682 19.94 -7.05 10.04
CA TYR A 682 18.52 -6.84 10.37
C TYR A 682 17.64 -7.00 9.12
N HIS A 683 17.92 -6.25 8.05
CA HIS A 683 17.16 -6.32 6.80
C HIS A 683 17.36 -7.67 6.11
N THR A 684 18.55 -8.27 6.20
CA THR A 684 18.79 -9.63 5.69
C THR A 684 17.86 -10.64 6.37
N CYS A 685 17.76 -10.59 7.70
CA CYS A 685 16.90 -11.47 8.48
C CYS A 685 15.42 -11.29 8.15
N TYR A 686 14.92 -10.06 8.15
CA TYR A 686 13.49 -9.81 7.98
C TYR A 686 13.01 -9.91 6.53
N ASN A 687 13.84 -9.60 5.53
CA ASN A 687 13.51 -9.92 4.14
C ASN A 687 13.43 -11.44 3.94
N LEU A 688 14.37 -12.23 4.49
CA LEU A 688 14.32 -13.70 4.39
C LEU A 688 13.13 -14.29 5.16
N SER A 689 12.77 -13.70 6.30
CA SER A 689 11.58 -14.10 7.06
C SER A 689 10.29 -13.80 6.28
N GLY A 690 10.20 -12.63 5.63
CA GLY A 690 9.12 -12.30 4.72
C GLY A 690 9.05 -13.25 3.51
N LEU A 691 10.19 -13.54 2.88
CA LEU A 691 10.31 -14.48 1.77
C LEU A 691 9.82 -15.88 2.17
N SER A 692 10.19 -16.34 3.36
CA SER A 692 9.69 -17.60 3.93
C SER A 692 8.17 -17.63 3.94
N MET A 693 7.52 -16.58 4.46
CA MET A 693 6.06 -16.52 4.53
C MET A 693 5.40 -16.40 3.15
N THR A 694 6.03 -15.78 2.16
CA THR A 694 5.50 -15.81 0.78
C THR A 694 5.57 -17.20 0.13
N GLN A 695 6.52 -18.04 0.56
CA GLN A 695 6.75 -19.38 0.01
C GLN A 695 6.06 -20.49 0.81
N HIS A 696 5.64 -20.20 2.04
CA HIS A 696 4.99 -21.13 2.96
C HIS A 696 3.75 -20.47 3.56
N ARG A 697 2.56 -20.85 3.09
CA ARG A 697 1.30 -20.42 3.72
C ARG A 697 1.04 -21.27 4.96
N LEU A 698 0.90 -20.63 6.12
CA LEU A 698 0.69 -21.30 7.41
C LEU A 698 -0.69 -20.95 7.98
N ARG A 699 -1.37 -21.94 8.56
CA ARG A 699 -2.63 -21.73 9.30
C ARG A 699 -2.66 -22.57 10.58
N PRO A 700 -3.34 -22.12 11.64
CA PRO A 700 -3.55 -22.93 12.84
C PRO A 700 -4.41 -24.16 12.52
N SER A 701 -4.00 -25.35 12.98
CA SER A 701 -4.72 -26.61 12.85
C SER A 701 -5.18 -27.13 14.21
N ARG A 702 -6.49 -27.37 14.35
CA ARG A 702 -7.07 -27.99 15.56
C ARG A 702 -6.53 -29.39 15.80
N ALA A 703 -6.32 -30.17 14.75
CA ALA A 703 -5.77 -31.51 14.84
C ALA A 703 -4.32 -31.50 15.33
N ALA A 704 -3.49 -30.59 14.81
CA ALA A 704 -2.12 -30.41 15.29
C ALA A 704 -2.08 -29.97 16.77
N ALA A 705 -2.90 -29.00 17.14
CA ALA A 705 -3.04 -28.57 18.53
C ALA A 705 -3.46 -29.72 19.45
N ALA A 706 -4.45 -30.53 19.06
CA ALA A 706 -4.90 -31.67 19.85
C ALA A 706 -3.81 -32.73 20.05
N ARG A 707 -3.03 -33.04 19.01
CA ARG A 707 -1.88 -33.95 19.11
C ARG A 707 -0.81 -33.41 20.06
N ALA A 708 -0.46 -32.13 19.93
CA ALA A 708 0.50 -31.49 20.81
C ALA A 708 0.01 -31.45 22.28
N ALA A 709 -1.27 -31.14 22.51
CA ALA A 709 -1.87 -31.15 23.85
C ALA A 709 -1.83 -32.53 24.53
N ALA A 710 -1.91 -33.61 23.74
CA ALA A 710 -1.80 -34.98 24.22
C ALA A 710 -0.36 -35.41 24.53
N ALA A 711 0.62 -34.83 23.82
CA ALA A 711 2.04 -35.09 24.02
C ALA A 711 2.67 -34.25 25.16
N CYS A 712 2.01 -33.17 25.59
CA CYS A 712 2.52 -32.28 26.64
C CYS A 712 2.57 -32.97 28.01
N GLY A 713 3.73 -32.94 28.67
CA GLY A 713 3.97 -33.55 29.98
C GLY A 713 3.48 -32.73 31.19
N ARG A 714 3.13 -31.45 30.99
CA ARG A 714 2.61 -30.58 32.07
C ARG A 714 1.18 -30.95 32.44
N THR A 715 0.83 -30.78 33.71
CA THR A 715 -0.56 -30.93 34.21
C THR A 715 -1.33 -29.62 34.24
N ASP A 716 -0.63 -28.48 34.31
CA ASP A 716 -1.23 -27.14 34.30
C ASP A 716 -1.96 -26.87 32.97
N ALA A 717 -3.23 -26.46 33.06
CA ALA A 717 -4.10 -26.33 31.89
C ALA A 717 -3.66 -25.18 30.96
N LEU A 718 -3.22 -24.05 31.53
CA LEU A 718 -2.76 -22.90 30.77
C LEU A 718 -1.48 -23.25 30.01
N GLN A 719 -0.50 -23.85 30.70
CA GLN A 719 0.75 -24.28 30.06
C GLN A 719 0.52 -25.33 28.97
N ARG A 720 -0.35 -26.32 29.20
CA ARG A 720 -0.71 -27.29 28.16
C ARG A 720 -1.33 -26.64 26.93
N ALA A 721 -2.21 -25.65 27.13
CA ALA A 721 -2.85 -24.93 26.05
C ALA A 721 -1.82 -24.09 25.26
N VAL A 722 -0.95 -23.34 25.94
CA VAL A 722 0.14 -22.59 25.31
C VAL A 722 1.05 -23.50 24.48
N TYR A 723 1.47 -24.63 25.04
CA TYR A 723 2.29 -25.62 24.33
C TYR A 723 1.60 -26.13 23.06
N ALA A 724 0.35 -26.55 23.18
CA ALA A 724 -0.44 -27.09 22.08
C ALA A 724 -0.61 -26.09 20.93
N GLN A 725 -0.91 -24.84 21.28
CA GLN A 725 -1.25 -23.79 20.33
C GLN A 725 -0.01 -23.23 19.62
N SER A 726 1.12 -23.19 20.33
CA SER A 726 2.42 -22.87 19.73
C SER A 726 2.87 -23.90 18.69
N LEU A 727 2.32 -25.11 18.70
CA LEU A 727 2.58 -26.17 17.73
C LEU A 727 1.43 -26.39 16.73
N ALA A 728 0.41 -25.52 16.77
CA ALA A 728 -0.77 -25.66 15.91
C ALA A 728 -0.54 -25.16 14.48
N TRP A 729 0.48 -24.34 14.23
CA TRP A 729 0.74 -23.73 12.93
C TRP A 729 1.29 -24.76 11.94
N VAL A 730 0.52 -25.09 10.91
CA VAL A 730 0.87 -26.05 9.87
C VAL A 730 0.87 -25.41 8.49
N ARG A 731 1.63 -25.98 7.56
CA ARG A 731 1.59 -25.58 6.16
C ARG A 731 0.28 -26.01 5.52
N VAL A 732 -0.28 -25.12 4.70
CA VAL A 732 -1.47 -25.37 3.88
C VAL A 732 -1.17 -25.03 2.42
N GLY A 733 -1.84 -25.71 1.49
CA GLY A 733 -1.66 -25.50 0.05
C GLY A 733 -0.52 -26.33 -0.55
N SER A 734 -0.14 -25.99 -1.78
CA SER A 734 0.85 -26.72 -2.58
C SER A 734 2.23 -26.81 -1.92
N ALA A 735 3.01 -27.81 -2.34
CA ALA A 735 4.40 -27.94 -1.93
C ALA A 735 5.20 -26.65 -2.19
N ALA A 736 6.17 -26.38 -1.31
CA ALA A 736 7.01 -25.20 -1.44
C ALA A 736 7.81 -25.25 -2.76
N PRO A 737 8.02 -24.11 -3.43
CA PRO A 737 8.75 -24.08 -4.69
C PRO A 737 10.17 -24.63 -4.53
N ARG A 738 10.70 -25.26 -5.59
CA ARG A 738 12.08 -25.76 -5.59
C ARG A 738 13.04 -24.61 -5.30
N GLY A 739 13.89 -24.80 -4.29
CA GLY A 739 14.83 -23.76 -3.85
C GLY A 739 14.23 -22.71 -2.90
N ALA A 740 13.04 -22.96 -2.32
CA ALA A 740 12.47 -22.15 -1.24
C ALA A 740 13.40 -22.03 -0.02
N VAL A 741 13.28 -20.94 0.74
CA VAL A 741 13.93 -20.82 2.05
C VAL A 741 13.20 -21.70 3.07
N GLY A 742 13.80 -21.95 4.24
CA GLY A 742 13.15 -22.69 5.33
C GLY A 742 11.88 -21.99 5.80
N VAL A 743 10.97 -22.75 6.43
CA VAL A 743 9.72 -22.22 7.00
C VAL A 743 9.97 -21.66 8.41
N THR A 744 9.51 -20.42 8.66
CA THR A 744 9.56 -19.78 9.99
C THR A 744 8.18 -19.75 10.67
N HIS A 745 8.15 -19.76 12.00
CA HIS A 745 6.91 -19.66 12.77
C HIS A 745 6.37 -18.21 12.73
N PRO A 746 5.08 -17.97 12.43
CA PRO A 746 4.56 -16.62 12.21
C PRO A 746 4.57 -15.77 13.50
N VAL A 747 4.37 -16.40 14.66
CA VAL A 747 4.46 -15.72 15.97
C VAL A 747 5.90 -15.54 16.45
N PHE A 748 6.76 -16.57 16.44
CA PHE A 748 8.08 -16.52 17.09
C PHE A 748 9.23 -16.06 16.19
N ASN A 749 9.01 -15.99 14.88
CA ASN A 749 10.04 -15.83 13.86
C ASN A 749 11.29 -16.70 14.09
N VAL A 750 11.06 -17.98 14.34
CA VAL A 750 12.07 -19.04 14.47
C VAL A 750 11.53 -20.24 13.68
N ALA A 751 12.41 -21.01 13.03
CA ALA A 751 11.96 -22.16 12.26
C ALA A 751 11.12 -23.14 13.11
N LEU A 752 10.05 -23.70 12.53
CA LEU A 752 9.07 -24.54 13.26
C LEU A 752 9.75 -25.66 14.07
N ARG A 753 10.76 -26.31 13.50
CA ARG A 753 11.55 -27.37 14.15
C ARG A 753 12.28 -26.92 15.42
N HIS A 754 12.75 -25.68 15.46
CA HIS A 754 13.49 -25.14 16.60
C HIS A 754 12.53 -24.72 17.71
N VAL A 755 11.37 -24.18 17.33
CA VAL A 755 10.24 -23.93 18.25
C VAL A 755 9.79 -25.22 18.91
N GLU A 756 9.57 -26.29 18.13
CA GLU A 756 9.20 -27.61 18.64
C GLU A 756 10.20 -28.17 19.65
N ARG A 757 11.49 -28.13 19.33
CA ARG A 757 12.55 -28.62 20.23
C ARG A 757 12.61 -27.81 21.54
N MET A 758 12.53 -26.48 21.45
CA MET A 758 12.61 -25.61 22.63
C MET A 758 11.39 -25.79 23.53
N LEU A 759 10.18 -25.86 22.95
CA LEU A 759 8.95 -26.13 23.69
C LEU A 759 8.97 -27.52 24.32
N ALA A 760 9.42 -28.55 23.62
CA ALA A 760 9.54 -29.89 24.19
C ALA A 760 10.45 -29.90 25.42
N TYR A 761 11.55 -29.13 25.39
CA TYR A 761 12.44 -28.97 26.54
C TYR A 761 11.84 -28.11 27.66
N GLY A 762 11.17 -27.00 27.33
CA GLY A 762 10.58 -26.08 28.31
C GLY A 762 9.41 -26.69 29.10
N TYR A 763 8.65 -27.59 28.47
CA TYR A 763 7.44 -28.21 29.03
C TYR A 763 7.63 -29.67 29.45
N ALA A 764 8.83 -30.23 29.31
CA ALA A 764 9.25 -31.41 30.06
C ALA A 764 9.40 -31.04 31.55
#